data_AF-A0A952U1A2-F1
#
_entry.id   AF-A0A952U1A2-F1
#
_cell.length_a   1.000
_cell.length_b   1.000
_cell.length_c   1.000
_cell.angle_alpha   90.00
_cell.angle_beta   90.00
_cell.angle_gamma   90.00
#
_symmetry.space_group_name_H-M   'P 1'
#
loop_
_entity.id
_entity.type
_entity.pdbx_description
1 polymer ?
#
loop_
_entity_poly.entity_id
_entity_poly.type
_entity_poly.pdbx_seq_one_letter_code
_entity_poly.pdbx_strand_id
1 'polypeptide(L)'
;MSGRRRSKKGALLALVVVCALVLVILGIGLLFMIMQLGGGQELQHATDAGNLNVAKQVLRHPGTVLQSGDEMNHFGDSDDTDTGEVNLLTFNKLVAQTYLVSANAQALNTAQANAHAAQMMTLLQGISDRLNSELSNSSNFDGHFGNVAQNHAMRMFEAASNPVFHVGTEHAISLMARGAATNVFLETNQILSGGPPLNDSNSTTVSGQPAGRRFLRGYTLLAANGPTGVWGVPLRPGLPPHLVSQRNFNSEQNRGQIPAYVPPNAYRSAGRAQDKTASAQNSRALAMSLVGSLDKQFPGDIRRGVIVVDNTGSLSGTQYGGGFDIWQDKLMSPNYVEVLGGNANTGLIADQSGGGNTLSDVKNFVDSNLNALQSGDPTAQSQLASKLNAAGIDSYGNFNSNPSALAQDQGFINFVHGNGVSKCTNGSTTHAQGGPPSTTMTSDGGQPCNLDKFISTYGQPGDPGANGNPVNNLMAVEKYHLDICAERASGSECATINANANNTGLKYYNRNDCGLTQIREGKLSELLQQTQSSGIVPQLRTYMRQMKPGAGDGEINGVLNSTVAFNRVSYIYLNPSTNQIVLSTSLPPWPLPDLSMPGLNLPDGTPQNYSSGNFTLDNITNCSGECGYPHPWDCPLDSQAVGNDSAVWTPSSGFRNIMGVLKLRNRANGGGQFCCPC
;
A
#
# COMPACT_ATOMS: atom_id res chain seq x y z
N MET A 1 -60.00 5.98 117.00
CA MET A 1 -59.36 6.82 115.95
C MET A 1 -57.93 6.34 115.76
N SER A 2 -57.60 5.69 114.64
CA SER A 2 -56.20 5.40 114.28
C SER A 2 -56.07 5.41 112.76
N GLY A 3 -55.51 6.51 112.24
CA GLY A 3 -55.37 6.78 110.81
C GLY A 3 -54.15 6.08 110.22
N ARG A 4 -54.40 5.11 109.33
CA ARG A 4 -53.38 4.51 108.45
C ARG A 4 -52.96 5.54 107.39
N ARG A 5 -51.88 6.30 107.63
CA ARG A 5 -51.13 7.00 106.57
C ARG A 5 -50.31 5.97 105.78
N ARG A 6 -50.92 5.35 104.78
CA ARG A 6 -50.24 4.47 103.82
C ARG A 6 -49.45 5.28 102.78
N SER A 7 -48.27 4.74 102.45
CA SER A 7 -47.17 5.23 101.63
C SER A 7 -47.53 5.99 100.35
N LYS A 8 -47.27 7.31 100.33
CA LYS A 8 -47.13 8.10 99.08
C LYS A 8 -45.70 8.11 98.51
N LYS A 9 -44.71 7.50 99.19
CA LYS A 9 -43.30 7.48 98.76
C LYS A 9 -42.91 6.30 97.84
N GLY A 10 -43.67 5.21 97.81
CA GLY A 10 -43.36 4.03 96.98
C GLY A 10 -43.78 4.17 95.50
N ALA A 11 -44.89 4.85 95.23
CA ALA A 11 -45.38 5.07 93.87
C ALA A 11 -44.46 6.00 93.04
N LEU A 12 -43.82 6.98 93.68
CA LEU A 12 -42.90 7.90 93.01
C LEU A 12 -41.58 7.21 92.61
N LEU A 13 -41.11 6.26 93.42
CA LEU A 13 -39.91 5.49 93.13
C LEU A 13 -40.13 4.51 91.97
N ALA A 14 -41.31 3.87 91.90
CA ALA A 14 -41.69 3.03 90.77
C ALA A 14 -41.78 3.84 89.45
N LEU A 15 -42.34 5.04 89.48
CA LEU A 15 -42.44 5.91 88.30
C LEU A 15 -41.04 6.37 87.81
N VAL A 16 -40.13 6.70 88.71
CA VAL A 16 -38.74 7.06 88.35
C VAL A 16 -38.00 5.90 87.70
N VAL A 17 -38.16 4.67 88.23
CA VAL A 17 -37.53 3.47 87.67
C VAL A 17 -38.10 3.15 86.28
N VAL A 18 -39.41 3.24 86.09
CA VAL A 18 -40.04 3.02 84.78
C VAL A 18 -39.60 4.09 83.78
N CYS A 19 -39.56 5.37 84.17
CA CYS A 19 -39.05 6.43 83.30
C CYS A 19 -37.57 6.22 82.94
N ALA A 20 -36.72 5.83 83.90
CA ALA A 20 -35.31 5.53 83.64
C ALA A 20 -35.16 4.33 82.69
N LEU A 21 -35.95 3.27 82.86
CA LEU A 21 -35.98 2.12 81.97
C LEU A 21 -36.41 2.52 80.55
N VAL A 22 -37.46 3.32 80.41
CA VAL A 22 -37.92 3.83 79.10
C VAL A 22 -36.84 4.67 78.43
N LEU A 23 -36.13 5.53 79.16
CA LEU A 23 -35.01 6.30 78.62
C LEU A 23 -33.84 5.40 78.19
N VAL A 24 -33.54 4.34 78.93
CA VAL A 24 -32.51 3.35 78.52
C VAL A 24 -32.93 2.63 77.24
N ILE A 25 -34.18 2.19 77.13
CA ILE A 25 -34.70 1.53 75.92
C ILE A 25 -34.66 2.49 74.71
N LEU A 26 -35.08 3.74 74.89
CA LEU A 26 -34.99 4.77 73.83
C LEU A 26 -33.54 5.06 73.44
N GLY A 27 -32.62 5.13 74.41
CA GLY A 27 -31.19 5.32 74.16
C GLY A 27 -30.58 4.17 73.35
N ILE A 28 -30.91 2.93 73.70
CA ILE A 28 -30.50 1.73 72.95
C ILE A 28 -31.10 1.77 71.53
N GLY A 29 -32.38 2.11 71.39
CA GLY A 29 -33.04 2.22 70.08
C GLY A 29 -32.42 3.29 69.17
N LEU A 30 -32.07 4.44 69.73
CA LEU A 30 -31.39 5.52 68.99
C LEU A 30 -29.97 5.11 68.57
N LEU A 31 -29.23 4.43 69.44
CA LEU A 31 -27.91 3.91 69.09
C LEU A 31 -28.00 2.92 67.91
N PHE A 32 -28.98 2.02 67.93
CA PHE A 32 -29.23 1.09 66.82
C PHE A 32 -29.55 1.81 65.51
N MET A 33 -30.42 2.84 65.53
CA MET A 33 -30.69 3.63 64.33
C MET A 33 -29.44 4.35 63.82
N ILE A 34 -28.62 4.92 64.70
CA ILE A 34 -27.38 5.62 64.32
C ILE A 34 -26.40 4.64 63.66
N MET A 35 -26.22 3.44 64.24
CA MET A 35 -25.36 2.40 63.66
C MET A 35 -25.86 1.92 62.30
N GLN A 36 -27.17 1.73 62.14
CA GLN A 36 -27.74 1.29 60.87
C GLN A 36 -27.64 2.36 59.77
N LEU A 37 -27.91 3.63 60.12
CA LEU A 37 -27.81 4.75 59.17
C LEU A 37 -26.36 5.06 58.80
N GLY A 38 -25.45 5.10 59.77
CA GLY A 38 -24.04 5.39 59.51
C GLY A 38 -23.31 4.23 58.83
N GLY A 39 -23.61 2.97 59.20
CA GLY A 39 -23.12 1.80 58.45
C GLY A 39 -23.66 1.73 57.03
N GLY A 40 -24.88 2.20 56.79
CA GLY A 40 -25.43 2.38 55.44
C GLY A 40 -24.63 3.38 54.60
N GLN A 41 -24.19 4.50 55.18
CA GLN A 41 -23.34 5.48 54.48
C GLN A 41 -21.96 4.92 54.17
N GLU A 42 -21.33 4.22 55.12
CA GLU A 42 -20.05 3.54 54.89
C GLU A 42 -20.17 2.51 53.75
N LEU A 43 -21.26 1.73 53.73
CA LEU A 43 -21.52 0.74 52.67
C LEU A 43 -21.74 1.42 51.32
N GLN A 44 -22.46 2.54 51.28
CA GLN A 44 -22.67 3.31 50.06
C GLN A 44 -21.34 3.84 49.52
N HIS A 45 -20.49 4.42 50.37
CA HIS A 45 -19.16 4.91 49.95
C HIS A 45 -18.25 3.78 49.44
N ALA A 46 -18.24 2.63 50.11
CA ALA A 46 -17.50 1.45 49.65
C ALA A 46 -18.00 0.95 48.29
N THR A 47 -19.34 0.94 48.11
CA THR A 47 -19.98 0.52 46.86
C THR A 47 -19.71 1.49 45.72
N ASP A 48 -19.79 2.79 45.99
CA ASP A 48 -19.48 3.87 45.06
C ASP A 48 -18.02 3.77 44.57
N ALA A 49 -17.08 3.61 45.50
CA ALA A 49 -15.67 3.44 45.17
C ALA A 49 -15.40 2.15 44.39
N GLY A 50 -16.02 1.04 44.79
CA GLY A 50 -15.94 -0.23 44.07
C GLY A 50 -16.44 -0.11 42.63
N ASN A 51 -17.61 0.49 42.43
CA ASN A 51 -18.20 0.64 41.10
C ASN A 51 -17.47 1.69 40.23
N LEU A 52 -16.84 2.69 40.85
CA LEU A 52 -15.94 3.61 40.15
C LEU A 52 -14.68 2.89 39.67
N ASN A 53 -14.15 1.96 40.47
CA ASN A 53 -13.04 1.12 40.03
C ASN A 53 -13.45 0.19 38.89
N VAL A 54 -14.65 -0.40 38.93
CA VAL A 54 -15.19 -1.16 37.78
C VAL A 54 -15.17 -0.32 36.51
N ALA A 55 -15.71 0.90 36.53
CA ALA A 55 -15.68 1.78 35.35
C ALA A 55 -14.26 2.16 34.89
N LYS A 56 -13.30 2.25 35.83
CA LYS A 56 -11.88 2.48 35.49
C LYS A 56 -11.26 1.26 34.81
N GLN A 57 -11.52 0.06 35.33
CA GLN A 57 -10.91 -1.18 34.85
C GLN A 57 -11.51 -1.62 33.50
N VAL A 58 -12.84 -1.51 33.33
CA VAL A 58 -13.58 -1.79 32.08
C VAL A 58 -12.94 -1.18 30.84
N LEU A 59 -12.33 -0.01 30.99
CA LEU A 59 -11.67 0.68 29.88
C LEU A 59 -10.60 -0.21 29.23
N ARG A 60 -9.93 -1.07 30.00
CA ARG A 60 -8.87 -1.97 29.55
C ARG A 60 -9.18 -3.46 29.71
N HIS A 61 -9.97 -3.85 30.71
CA HIS A 61 -10.38 -5.23 30.96
C HIS A 61 -11.81 -5.33 31.53
N PRO A 62 -12.60 -6.32 31.12
CA PRO A 62 -12.25 -7.42 30.23
C PRO A 62 -12.14 -7.00 28.74
N GLY A 63 -11.37 -7.76 27.96
CA GLY A 63 -11.17 -7.56 26.53
C GLY A 63 -11.38 -8.85 25.73
N THR A 64 -11.34 -8.76 24.40
CA THR A 64 -11.38 -9.92 23.48
C THR A 64 -10.14 -9.95 22.61
N VAL A 65 -9.62 -11.15 22.34
CA VAL A 65 -8.53 -11.34 21.37
C VAL A 65 -9.07 -11.34 19.94
N LEU A 66 -8.26 -10.83 19.00
CA LEU A 66 -8.53 -10.93 17.56
C LEU A 66 -8.28 -12.36 17.08
N GLN A 67 -9.20 -12.90 16.30
CA GLN A 67 -9.02 -14.22 15.68
C GLN A 67 -7.98 -14.16 14.56
N SER A 68 -7.29 -15.28 14.31
CA SER A 68 -6.41 -15.39 13.15
C SER A 68 -7.21 -15.28 11.85
N GLY A 69 -6.52 -14.90 10.76
CA GLY A 69 -7.16 -14.64 9.47
C GLY A 69 -7.56 -13.18 9.30
N ASP A 70 -8.76 -12.92 8.80
CA ASP A 70 -9.18 -11.59 8.36
C ASP A 70 -9.21 -10.56 9.51
N GLU A 71 -9.67 -10.93 10.71
CA GLU A 71 -9.65 -10.00 11.86
C GLU A 71 -8.23 -9.51 12.17
N MET A 72 -7.26 -10.42 12.27
CA MET A 72 -5.85 -10.08 12.50
C MET A 72 -5.23 -9.31 11.32
N ASN A 73 -5.60 -9.66 10.09
CA ASN A 73 -5.08 -8.98 8.90
C ASN A 73 -5.52 -7.51 8.85
N HIS A 74 -6.79 -7.24 9.20
CA HIS A 74 -7.37 -5.90 9.17
C HIS A 74 -7.05 -5.08 10.43
N PHE A 75 -7.20 -5.67 11.62
CA PHE A 75 -7.18 -4.93 12.89
C PHE A 75 -5.96 -5.22 13.77
N GLY A 76 -4.97 -5.98 13.29
CA GLY A 76 -3.86 -6.44 14.13
C GLY A 76 -2.94 -5.37 14.73
N ASP A 77 -3.07 -4.09 14.35
CA ASP A 77 -2.36 -2.96 15.01
C ASP A 77 -3.31 -2.11 15.91
N SER A 78 -4.56 -2.57 16.04
CA SER A 78 -5.60 -1.91 16.80
C SER A 78 -5.76 -2.44 18.22
N ASP A 79 -5.03 -3.48 18.62
CA ASP A 79 -4.99 -4.01 19.98
C ASP A 79 -4.39 -3.01 20.99
N ASP A 80 -4.65 -3.25 22.27
CA ASP A 80 -4.01 -2.53 23.36
C ASP A 80 -2.64 -3.18 23.63
N THR A 81 -1.57 -2.43 23.42
CA THR A 81 -0.18 -2.91 23.57
C THR A 81 0.13 -3.49 24.94
N ASP A 82 -0.62 -3.08 25.98
CA ASP A 82 -0.39 -3.55 27.35
C ASP A 82 -1.06 -4.91 27.61
N THR A 83 -2.11 -5.25 26.85
CA THR A 83 -2.95 -6.43 27.11
C THR A 83 -2.96 -7.45 25.97
N GLY A 84 -2.67 -7.02 24.74
CA GLY A 84 -2.84 -7.83 23.52
C GLY A 84 -4.31 -8.07 23.15
N GLU A 85 -5.24 -7.38 23.80
CA GLU A 85 -6.69 -7.53 23.61
C GLU A 85 -7.31 -6.27 22.99
N VAL A 86 -8.44 -6.47 22.32
CA VAL A 86 -9.38 -5.39 21.98
C VAL A 86 -10.28 -5.16 23.19
N ASN A 87 -10.17 -3.98 23.78
CA ASN A 87 -10.96 -3.55 24.94
C ASN A 87 -11.75 -2.30 24.60
N LEU A 88 -12.48 -1.75 25.56
CA LEU A 88 -13.34 -0.59 25.30
C LEU A 88 -12.53 0.64 24.83
N LEU A 89 -11.29 0.80 25.31
CA LEU A 89 -10.39 1.88 24.89
C LEU A 89 -9.99 1.77 23.41
N THR A 90 -9.68 0.56 22.93
CA THR A 90 -9.19 0.33 21.57
C THR A 90 -10.29 0.00 20.58
N PHE A 91 -11.48 -0.42 21.02
CA PHE A 91 -12.63 -0.72 20.17
C PHE A 91 -12.94 0.39 19.16
N ASN A 92 -12.92 1.65 19.60
CA ASN A 92 -13.21 2.77 18.70
C ASN A 92 -12.14 2.98 17.61
N LYS A 93 -10.92 2.44 17.75
CA LYS A 93 -9.92 2.41 16.66
C LYS A 93 -10.43 1.54 15.50
N LEU A 94 -10.96 0.36 15.82
CA LEU A 94 -11.55 -0.56 14.84
C LEU A 94 -12.78 0.06 14.18
N VAL A 95 -13.61 0.75 14.96
CA VAL A 95 -14.77 1.51 14.46
C VAL A 95 -14.32 2.59 13.48
N ALA A 96 -13.28 3.35 13.80
CA ALA A 96 -12.78 4.42 12.94
C ALA A 96 -12.14 3.90 11.66
N GLN A 97 -11.35 2.82 11.74
CA GLN A 97 -10.80 2.16 10.56
C GLN A 97 -11.91 1.64 9.64
N THR A 98 -12.94 1.00 10.22
CA THR A 98 -14.11 0.51 9.47
C THR A 98 -14.92 1.67 8.86
N TYR A 99 -15.05 2.78 9.59
CA TYR A 99 -15.67 4.00 9.10
C TYR A 99 -14.90 4.58 7.90
N LEU A 100 -13.57 4.64 7.96
CA LEU A 100 -12.75 5.13 6.84
C LEU A 100 -12.91 4.23 5.61
N VAL A 101 -12.93 2.91 5.78
CA VAL A 101 -13.18 1.96 4.68
C VAL A 101 -14.57 2.17 4.07
N SER A 102 -15.60 2.32 4.91
CA SER A 102 -16.96 2.64 4.46
C SER A 102 -17.03 4.00 3.76
N ALA A 103 -16.35 5.02 4.28
CA ALA A 103 -16.33 6.36 3.71
C ALA A 103 -15.66 6.36 2.32
N ASN A 104 -14.57 5.61 2.17
CA ASN A 104 -13.92 5.40 0.89
C ASN A 104 -14.84 4.64 -0.08
N ALA A 105 -15.48 3.56 0.35
CA ALA A 105 -16.42 2.82 -0.49
C ALA A 105 -17.56 3.70 -1.01
N GLN A 106 -18.10 4.60 -0.17
CA GLN A 106 -19.09 5.59 -0.59
C GLN A 106 -18.53 6.56 -1.63
N ALA A 107 -17.30 7.05 -1.43
CA ALA A 107 -16.63 7.96 -2.37
C ALA A 107 -16.38 7.29 -3.74
N LEU A 108 -16.05 5.99 -3.74
CA LEU A 108 -15.83 5.20 -4.95
C LEU A 108 -17.12 4.79 -5.66
N ASN A 109 -18.20 4.58 -4.89
CA ASN A 109 -19.53 4.24 -5.38
C ASN A 109 -19.56 3.03 -6.33
N THR A 110 -18.75 2.01 -6.07
CA THR A 110 -18.76 0.74 -6.81
C THR A 110 -19.46 -0.36 -6.01
N ALA A 111 -20.04 -1.35 -6.68
CA ALA A 111 -20.71 -2.46 -6.02
C ALA A 111 -19.73 -3.30 -5.17
N GLN A 112 -18.51 -3.50 -5.68
CA GLN A 112 -17.46 -4.24 -4.99
C GLN A 112 -17.00 -3.52 -3.72
N ALA A 113 -16.75 -2.19 -3.77
CA ALA A 113 -16.32 -1.45 -2.60
C ALA A 113 -17.38 -1.45 -1.49
N ASN A 114 -18.66 -1.33 -1.87
CA ASN A 114 -19.77 -1.44 -0.92
C ASN A 114 -19.89 -2.85 -0.30
N ALA A 115 -19.67 -3.91 -1.09
CA ALA A 115 -19.65 -5.28 -0.58
C ALA A 115 -18.48 -5.52 0.40
N HIS A 116 -17.29 -5.03 0.08
CA HIS A 116 -16.12 -5.10 0.97
C HIS A 116 -16.30 -4.30 2.25
N ALA A 117 -16.91 -3.10 2.19
CA ALA A 117 -17.27 -2.34 3.39
C ALA A 117 -18.24 -3.12 4.28
N ALA A 118 -19.24 -3.81 3.70
CA ALA A 118 -20.16 -4.66 4.45
C ALA A 118 -19.47 -5.90 5.08
N GLN A 119 -18.46 -6.46 4.42
CA GLN A 119 -17.62 -7.54 4.99
C GLN A 119 -16.82 -7.03 6.18
N MET A 120 -16.17 -5.86 6.06
CA MET A 120 -15.44 -5.22 7.16
C MET A 120 -16.37 -4.94 8.36
N MET A 121 -17.60 -4.52 8.10
CA MET A 121 -18.63 -4.37 9.14
C MET A 121 -18.96 -5.69 9.84
N THR A 122 -19.07 -6.79 9.10
CA THR A 122 -19.34 -8.11 9.68
C THR A 122 -18.22 -8.57 10.61
N LEU A 123 -16.97 -8.31 10.24
CA LEU A 123 -15.81 -8.58 11.11
C LEU A 123 -15.86 -7.75 12.39
N LEU A 124 -16.11 -6.43 12.28
CA LEU A 124 -16.27 -5.55 13.44
C LEU A 124 -17.39 -6.03 14.36
N GLN A 125 -18.54 -6.45 13.81
CA GLN A 125 -19.64 -6.99 14.59
C GLN A 125 -19.25 -8.25 15.37
N GLY A 126 -18.56 -9.20 14.74
CA GLY A 126 -18.09 -10.41 15.41
C GLY A 126 -17.18 -10.12 16.60
N ILE A 127 -16.25 -9.16 16.45
CA ILE A 127 -15.38 -8.70 17.55
C ILE A 127 -16.21 -8.01 18.63
N SER A 128 -17.14 -7.14 18.22
CA SER A 128 -18.01 -6.37 19.10
C SER A 128 -18.93 -7.25 19.95
N ASP A 129 -19.50 -8.31 19.37
CA ASP A 129 -20.35 -9.27 20.07
C ASP A 129 -19.58 -10.01 21.17
N ARG A 130 -18.33 -10.42 20.89
CA ARG A 130 -17.47 -11.06 21.89
C ARG A 130 -17.11 -10.08 23.01
N LEU A 131 -16.71 -8.86 22.67
CA LEU A 131 -16.43 -7.83 23.67
C LEU A 131 -17.66 -7.49 24.51
N ASN A 132 -18.83 -7.36 23.89
CA ASN A 132 -20.09 -7.08 24.57
C ASN A 132 -20.51 -8.23 25.50
N SER A 133 -20.25 -9.49 25.12
CA SER A 133 -20.46 -10.66 25.98
C SER A 133 -19.59 -10.58 27.24
N GLU A 134 -18.29 -10.29 27.09
CA GLU A 134 -17.37 -10.14 28.21
C GLU A 134 -17.74 -8.97 29.13
N LEU A 135 -18.18 -7.85 28.55
CA LEU A 135 -18.59 -6.66 29.29
C LEU A 135 -19.97 -6.78 29.95
N SER A 136 -20.80 -7.72 29.51
CA SER A 136 -22.11 -7.97 30.12
C SER A 136 -22.04 -9.03 31.23
N ASN A 137 -20.92 -9.74 31.35
CA ASN A 137 -20.75 -10.80 32.33
C ASN A 137 -20.38 -10.23 33.72
N SER A 138 -21.28 -10.36 34.69
CA SER A 138 -21.08 -9.83 36.04
C SER A 138 -19.86 -10.42 36.76
N SER A 139 -19.49 -11.68 36.48
CA SER A 139 -18.38 -12.34 37.18
C SER A 139 -17.03 -11.68 36.88
N ASN A 140 -16.88 -11.07 35.70
CA ASN A 140 -15.67 -10.38 35.30
C ASN A 140 -15.42 -9.13 36.16
N PHE A 141 -16.43 -8.60 36.83
CA PHE A 141 -16.34 -7.39 37.65
C PHE A 141 -16.20 -7.64 39.15
N ASP A 142 -16.42 -8.88 39.61
CA ASP A 142 -16.38 -9.23 41.04
C ASP A 142 -15.02 -8.86 41.67
N GLY A 143 -13.93 -9.23 41.00
CA GLY A 143 -12.56 -8.91 41.45
C GLY A 143 -12.27 -7.42 41.41
N HIS A 144 -12.66 -6.73 40.32
CA HIS A 144 -12.45 -5.30 40.18
C HIS A 144 -13.22 -4.49 41.23
N PHE A 145 -14.46 -4.87 41.52
CA PHE A 145 -15.27 -4.24 42.57
C PHE A 145 -14.67 -4.53 43.95
N GLY A 146 -14.40 -5.80 44.26
CA GLY A 146 -13.90 -6.25 45.56
C GLY A 146 -12.57 -5.61 45.96
N ASN A 147 -11.63 -5.48 45.02
CA ASN A 147 -10.30 -4.91 45.27
C ASN A 147 -10.30 -3.49 45.82
N VAL A 148 -11.38 -2.72 45.62
CA VAL A 148 -11.51 -1.37 46.19
C VAL A 148 -12.57 -1.36 47.28
N ALA A 149 -13.74 -1.95 47.05
CA ALA A 149 -14.83 -1.93 48.02
C ALA A 149 -14.45 -2.57 49.37
N GLN A 150 -13.62 -3.63 49.36
CA GLN A 150 -13.19 -4.31 50.59
C GLN A 150 -12.16 -3.53 51.41
N ASN A 151 -11.48 -2.56 50.80
CA ASN A 151 -10.49 -1.73 51.50
C ASN A 151 -11.14 -0.57 52.30
N HIS A 152 -12.43 -0.34 52.12
CA HIS A 152 -13.16 0.67 52.89
C HIS A 152 -13.52 0.15 54.28
N ALA A 153 -13.22 0.94 55.31
CA ALA A 153 -13.51 0.58 56.68
C ALA A 153 -15.02 0.67 56.96
N MET A 154 -15.64 -0.49 57.24
CA MET A 154 -17.03 -0.63 57.66
C MET A 154 -17.15 -0.61 59.19
N ARG A 155 -16.72 0.48 59.83
CA ARG A 155 -16.56 0.56 61.30
C ARG A 155 -17.89 0.36 62.02
N MET A 156 -18.99 0.84 61.47
CA MET A 156 -20.31 0.71 62.08
C MET A 156 -20.96 -0.66 61.89
N PHE A 157 -20.43 -1.50 60.98
CA PHE A 157 -20.79 -2.92 60.83
C PHE A 157 -19.68 -3.87 61.30
N GLU A 158 -18.77 -3.38 62.15
CA GLU A 158 -17.62 -4.12 62.71
C GLU A 158 -16.56 -4.52 61.65
N ALA A 159 -15.73 -3.53 61.27
CA ALA A 159 -14.80 -3.54 60.14
C ALA A 159 -13.77 -4.68 60.05
N ALA A 160 -13.42 -5.36 61.16
CA ALA A 160 -12.30 -6.30 61.17
C ALA A 160 -12.61 -7.64 60.46
N SER A 161 -13.88 -7.96 60.19
CA SER A 161 -14.28 -9.26 59.67
C SER A 161 -15.44 -9.24 58.66
N ASN A 162 -15.78 -8.06 58.13
CA ASN A 162 -16.98 -7.88 57.31
C ASN A 162 -16.65 -7.26 55.94
N PRO A 163 -16.12 -8.07 55.00
CA PRO A 163 -15.81 -7.58 53.66
C PRO A 163 -17.10 -7.22 52.91
N VAL A 164 -17.04 -6.15 52.11
CA VAL A 164 -18.10 -5.82 51.16
C VAL A 164 -18.02 -6.80 49.99
N PHE A 165 -19.12 -7.51 49.73
CA PHE A 165 -19.25 -8.44 48.62
C PHE A 165 -19.98 -7.80 47.46
N HIS A 166 -19.51 -8.06 46.24
CA HIS A 166 -20.26 -7.72 45.04
C HIS A 166 -21.50 -8.62 44.92
N VAL A 167 -22.63 -8.05 44.51
CA VAL A 167 -23.87 -8.81 44.23
C VAL A 167 -24.10 -8.86 42.73
N GLY A 168 -23.57 -9.90 42.07
CA GLY A 168 -23.65 -10.05 40.61
C GLY A 168 -25.08 -10.02 40.04
N THR A 169 -26.10 -10.42 40.81
CA THR A 169 -27.51 -10.36 40.37
C THR A 169 -28.05 -8.94 40.17
N GLU A 170 -27.42 -7.94 40.78
CA GLU A 170 -27.79 -6.53 40.64
C GLU A 170 -27.02 -5.84 39.52
N HIS A 171 -26.06 -6.55 38.89
CA HIS A 171 -25.29 -6.03 37.78
C HIS A 171 -26.22 -5.65 36.62
N ALA A 172 -26.02 -4.44 36.10
CA ALA A 172 -26.71 -4.01 34.89
C ALA A 172 -25.80 -3.09 34.08
N ILE A 173 -26.05 -3.07 32.78
CA ILE A 173 -25.35 -2.22 31.82
C ILE A 173 -26.29 -1.14 31.28
N SER A 174 -25.72 -0.01 30.86
CA SER A 174 -26.46 1.08 30.19
C SER A 174 -25.62 1.72 29.09
N LEU A 175 -26.28 2.33 28.11
CA LEU A 175 -25.67 2.97 26.94
C LEU A 175 -25.82 4.49 27.08
N MET A 176 -24.98 5.06 27.93
CA MET A 176 -25.10 6.45 28.38
C MET A 176 -24.35 7.45 27.48
N ALA A 177 -24.77 8.72 27.54
CA ALA A 177 -24.15 9.84 26.84
C ALA A 177 -24.19 9.70 25.30
N ARG A 178 -25.36 9.32 24.78
CA ARG A 178 -25.60 9.18 23.33
C ARG A 178 -25.28 10.46 22.58
N GLY A 179 -24.57 10.32 21.46
CA GLY A 179 -24.12 11.43 20.62
C GLY A 179 -22.94 12.22 21.20
N ALA A 180 -22.36 11.83 22.33
CA ALA A 180 -21.12 12.40 22.83
C ALA A 180 -19.89 11.89 22.04
N ALA A 181 -18.73 12.50 22.25
CA ALA A 181 -17.49 12.12 21.58
C ALA A 181 -17.01 10.70 21.98
N THR A 182 -16.63 9.92 20.99
CA THR A 182 -15.71 8.78 21.17
C THR A 182 -14.31 9.29 21.51
N ASN A 183 -13.38 8.39 21.83
CA ASN A 183 -11.96 8.72 22.01
C ASN A 183 -11.17 8.72 20.68
N VAL A 184 -11.84 8.64 19.53
CA VAL A 184 -11.18 8.63 18.21
C VAL A 184 -11.58 9.85 17.39
N PHE A 185 -10.58 10.51 16.82
CA PHE A 185 -10.76 11.68 15.97
C PHE A 185 -10.35 11.40 14.53
N LEU A 186 -11.01 12.11 13.62
CA LEU A 186 -10.65 12.19 12.21
C LEU A 186 -10.32 13.63 11.85
N GLU A 187 -9.44 13.78 10.87
CA GLU A 187 -9.14 15.04 10.21
C GLU A 187 -9.88 15.11 8.87
N THR A 188 -10.33 16.31 8.48
CA THR A 188 -11.10 16.51 7.24
C THR A 188 -10.36 16.06 5.99
N ASN A 189 -9.03 16.10 6.02
CA ASN A 189 -8.15 15.71 4.91
C ASN A 189 -8.00 14.19 4.72
N GLN A 190 -8.59 13.37 5.61
CA GLN A 190 -8.57 11.91 5.54
C GLN A 190 -9.77 11.35 4.78
N ILE A 191 -10.77 12.15 4.43
CA ILE A 191 -11.94 11.67 3.68
C ILE A 191 -11.74 11.96 2.20
N LEU A 192 -11.92 10.95 1.34
CA LEU A 192 -11.89 11.12 -0.11
C LEU A 192 -13.01 12.05 -0.57
N SER A 193 -12.77 12.79 -1.66
CA SER A 193 -13.82 13.57 -2.31
C SER A 193 -14.98 12.65 -2.73
N GLY A 194 -16.22 13.04 -2.41
CA GLY A 194 -17.42 12.20 -2.60
C GLY A 194 -17.76 11.31 -1.41
N GLY A 195 -16.89 11.20 -0.40
CA GLY A 195 -17.18 10.53 0.87
C GLY A 195 -18.13 11.34 1.77
N PRO A 196 -18.62 10.74 2.87
CA PRO A 196 -19.50 11.41 3.81
C PRO A 196 -18.76 12.57 4.51
N PRO A 197 -19.32 13.79 4.54
CA PRO A 197 -18.69 14.91 5.22
C PRO A 197 -18.64 14.66 6.73
N LEU A 198 -17.55 15.09 7.38
CA LEU A 198 -17.50 15.16 8.84
C LEU A 198 -18.31 16.37 9.32
N ASN A 199 -19.51 16.12 9.85
CA ASN A 199 -20.46 17.13 10.30
C ASN A 199 -21.00 16.80 11.70
N ASP A 200 -21.90 17.63 12.23
CA ASP A 200 -22.44 17.44 13.59
C ASP A 200 -23.34 16.20 13.74
N SER A 201 -23.71 15.54 12.64
CA SER A 201 -24.50 14.30 12.68
C SER A 201 -23.64 13.07 12.97
N ASN A 202 -22.42 13.01 12.43
CA ASN A 202 -21.50 11.86 12.58
C ASN A 202 -20.26 12.17 13.43
N SER A 203 -19.98 13.44 13.72
CA SER A 203 -18.79 13.85 14.46
C SER A 203 -19.06 15.06 15.36
N THR A 204 -18.25 15.26 16.39
CA THR A 204 -18.36 16.37 17.34
C THR A 204 -16.99 16.92 17.68
N THR A 205 -16.92 18.20 18.01
CA THR A 205 -15.72 18.82 18.56
C THR A 205 -15.69 18.62 20.09
N VAL A 206 -14.49 18.55 20.66
CA VAL A 206 -14.29 18.51 22.11
C VAL A 206 -13.52 19.77 22.52
N SER A 207 -13.99 20.44 23.57
CA SER A 207 -13.34 21.67 24.06
C SER A 207 -11.89 21.42 24.46
N GLY A 208 -10.99 22.35 24.13
CA GLY A 208 -9.55 22.24 24.44
C GLY A 208 -8.74 21.34 23.50
N GLN A 209 -9.35 20.77 22.45
CA GLN A 209 -8.63 20.01 21.43
C GLN A 209 -8.20 20.90 20.24
N PRO A 210 -7.11 20.54 19.53
CA PRO A 210 -6.64 21.29 18.36
C PRO A 210 -7.74 21.51 17.33
N ALA A 211 -7.75 22.70 16.71
CA ALA A 211 -8.68 23.04 15.63
C ALA A 211 -8.52 22.04 14.46
N GLY A 212 -9.65 21.57 13.92
CA GLY A 212 -9.67 20.62 12.79
C GLY A 212 -9.83 19.14 13.17
N ARG A 213 -9.69 18.78 14.45
CA ARG A 213 -10.00 17.43 14.94
C ARG A 213 -11.49 17.30 15.24
N ARG A 214 -12.15 16.33 14.61
CA ARG A 214 -13.55 15.98 14.91
C ARG A 214 -13.61 14.55 15.40
N PHE A 215 -14.17 14.34 16.58
CA PHE A 215 -14.35 13.03 17.18
C PHE A 215 -15.59 12.36 16.63
N LEU A 216 -15.54 11.07 16.35
CA LEU A 216 -16.75 10.33 15.95
C LEU A 216 -17.77 10.39 17.10
N ARG A 217 -19.06 10.48 16.78
CA ARG A 217 -20.14 10.47 17.78
C ARG A 217 -20.44 9.03 18.22
N GLY A 218 -20.51 8.81 19.52
CA GLY A 218 -20.83 7.52 20.11
C GLY A 218 -22.34 7.26 20.14
N TYR A 219 -22.74 6.00 20.00
CA TYR A 219 -24.14 5.55 19.99
C TYR A 219 -25.03 6.27 18.96
N THR A 220 -24.42 6.69 17.86
CA THR A 220 -25.10 7.24 16.68
C THR A 220 -24.63 6.47 15.47
N LEU A 221 -25.51 6.31 14.48
CA LEU A 221 -25.16 5.71 13.20
C LEU A 221 -24.17 6.63 12.46
N LEU A 222 -22.94 6.15 12.23
CA LEU A 222 -21.86 6.93 11.61
C LEU A 222 -21.84 6.80 10.09
N ALA A 223 -22.00 5.57 9.58
CA ALA A 223 -22.04 5.25 8.15
C ALA A 223 -22.97 4.05 7.90
N ALA A 224 -23.57 3.99 6.71
CA ALA A 224 -24.64 3.05 6.38
C ALA A 224 -24.32 2.10 5.20
N ASN A 225 -23.05 1.92 4.83
CA ASN A 225 -22.70 0.93 3.80
C ASN A 225 -22.76 -0.47 4.41
N GLY A 226 -23.97 -1.02 4.50
CA GLY A 226 -24.30 -2.31 5.11
C GLY A 226 -25.62 -2.27 5.89
N PRO A 227 -26.19 -3.43 6.24
CA PRO A 227 -27.54 -3.52 6.83
C PRO A 227 -27.65 -2.96 8.25
N THR A 228 -26.52 -2.79 8.96
CA THR A 228 -26.48 -2.51 10.41
C THR A 228 -25.71 -1.24 10.77
N GLY A 229 -24.85 -0.75 9.87
CA GLY A 229 -24.11 0.49 9.99
C GLY A 229 -23.00 0.52 11.06
N VAL A 230 -22.16 1.55 11.01
CA VAL A 230 -21.03 1.74 11.94
C VAL A 230 -21.48 2.47 13.21
N TRP A 231 -21.12 1.95 14.39
CA TRP A 231 -21.46 2.55 15.69
C TRP A 231 -20.23 2.58 16.60
N GLY A 232 -19.92 3.76 17.17
CA GLY A 232 -18.87 3.91 18.18
C GLY A 232 -19.42 3.96 19.60
N VAL A 233 -18.53 3.81 20.59
CA VAL A 233 -18.86 3.94 22.02
C VAL A 233 -18.38 5.30 22.55
N PRO A 234 -19.25 6.12 23.16
CA PRO A 234 -18.83 7.41 23.70
C PRO A 234 -17.98 7.20 24.96
N LEU A 235 -16.75 7.72 24.90
CA LEU A 235 -15.77 7.66 25.99
C LEU A 235 -15.37 9.04 26.51
N ARG A 236 -15.80 10.13 25.85
CA ARG A 236 -15.68 11.52 26.34
C ARG A 236 -14.23 11.84 26.73
N PRO A 237 -13.32 12.00 25.75
CA PRO A 237 -11.91 12.30 26.03
C PRO A 237 -11.76 13.54 26.91
N GLY A 238 -10.90 13.44 27.93
CA GLY A 238 -10.70 14.48 28.94
C GLY A 238 -11.57 14.33 30.19
N LEU A 239 -12.52 13.38 30.21
CA LEU A 239 -13.36 13.14 31.38
C LEU A 239 -12.97 11.84 32.09
N PRO A 240 -12.76 11.88 33.42
CA PRO A 240 -12.56 10.67 34.21
C PRO A 240 -13.86 9.87 34.32
N PRO A 241 -13.76 8.56 34.65
CA PRO A 241 -14.92 7.81 35.09
C PRO A 241 -15.54 8.51 36.30
N HIS A 242 -16.87 8.52 36.37
CA HIS A 242 -17.61 9.19 37.43
C HIS A 242 -18.93 8.48 37.73
N LEU A 243 -19.47 8.73 38.91
CA LEU A 243 -20.77 8.19 39.33
C LEU A 243 -21.90 8.96 38.64
N VAL A 244 -22.98 8.24 38.35
CA VAL A 244 -24.17 8.78 37.71
C VAL A 244 -25.41 8.44 38.53
N SER A 245 -26.43 9.29 38.40
CA SER A 245 -27.70 9.05 39.10
C SER A 245 -28.44 7.84 38.53
N GLN A 246 -29.17 7.14 39.39
CA GLN A 246 -30.02 6.02 38.98
C GLN A 246 -31.05 6.41 37.93
N ARG A 247 -31.59 7.63 38.01
CA ARG A 247 -32.54 8.15 37.04
C ARG A 247 -31.92 8.19 35.64
N ASN A 248 -30.72 8.76 35.51
CA ASN A 248 -30.04 8.90 34.22
C ASN A 248 -29.60 7.53 33.68
N PHE A 249 -29.10 6.65 34.57
CA PHE A 249 -28.70 5.30 34.20
C PHE A 249 -29.88 4.50 33.62
N ASN A 250 -31.01 4.48 34.32
CA ASN A 250 -32.21 3.75 33.92
C ASN A 250 -32.86 4.35 32.66
N SER A 251 -32.84 5.68 32.49
CA SER A 251 -33.40 6.31 31.29
C SER A 251 -32.65 5.94 30.00
N GLU A 252 -31.35 5.66 30.09
CA GLU A 252 -30.51 5.31 28.94
C GLU A 252 -30.27 3.80 28.80
N GLN A 253 -30.87 2.99 29.67
CA GLN A 253 -30.74 1.52 29.66
C GLN A 253 -31.42 0.89 28.44
N ASN A 254 -32.52 1.47 27.93
CA ASN A 254 -33.19 0.98 26.73
C ASN A 254 -32.35 1.29 25.48
N ARG A 255 -31.84 0.26 24.80
CA ARG A 255 -31.01 0.39 23.59
C ARG A 255 -31.65 1.23 22.46
N GLY A 256 -32.97 1.19 22.29
CA GLY A 256 -33.63 1.86 21.18
C GLY A 256 -33.12 1.33 19.83
N GLN A 257 -32.61 2.21 18.95
CA GLN A 257 -32.05 1.83 17.65
C GLN A 257 -30.61 1.27 17.71
N ILE A 258 -29.96 1.28 18.88
CA ILE A 258 -28.57 0.86 19.01
C ILE A 258 -28.48 -0.68 18.92
N PRO A 259 -27.77 -1.25 17.93
CA PRO A 259 -27.71 -2.70 17.73
C PRO A 259 -27.05 -3.46 18.88
N ALA A 260 -27.51 -4.69 19.14
CA ALA A 260 -27.09 -5.53 20.26
C ALA A 260 -25.57 -5.73 20.40
N TYR A 261 -24.83 -5.75 19.28
CA TYR A 261 -23.39 -5.95 19.28
C TYR A 261 -22.62 -4.77 19.87
N VAL A 262 -23.18 -3.55 19.86
CA VAL A 262 -22.48 -2.35 20.33
C VAL A 262 -22.24 -2.44 21.84
N PRO A 263 -20.98 -2.32 22.33
CA PRO A 263 -20.68 -2.50 23.75
C PRO A 263 -21.24 -1.38 24.64
N PRO A 264 -21.57 -1.66 25.91
CA PRO A 264 -21.99 -0.66 26.88
C PRO A 264 -20.81 0.14 27.45
N ASN A 265 -21.11 1.30 28.02
CA ASN A 265 -20.13 2.19 28.65
C ASN A 265 -20.52 2.60 30.09
N ALA A 266 -21.64 2.13 30.62
CA ALA A 266 -22.07 2.41 31.97
C ALA A 266 -22.46 1.14 32.70
N TYR A 267 -22.10 1.07 33.99
CA TYR A 267 -22.22 -0.13 34.81
C TYR A 267 -22.87 0.19 36.14
N ARG A 268 -23.83 -0.65 36.51
CA ARG A 268 -24.44 -0.71 37.84
C ARG A 268 -23.86 -1.90 38.58
N SER A 269 -23.43 -1.66 39.81
CA SER A 269 -22.96 -2.69 40.73
C SER A 269 -23.60 -2.50 42.09
N ALA A 270 -23.66 -3.57 42.88
CA ALA A 270 -24.19 -3.52 44.23
C ALA A 270 -23.18 -4.11 45.23
N GLY A 271 -23.04 -3.43 46.37
CA GLY A 271 -22.28 -3.92 47.51
C GLY A 271 -23.21 -4.50 48.57
N ARG A 272 -22.83 -5.63 49.15
CA ARG A 272 -23.51 -6.24 50.29
C ARG A 272 -22.55 -6.39 51.45
N ALA A 273 -22.98 -5.95 52.63
CA ALA A 273 -22.30 -6.21 53.89
C ALA A 273 -23.31 -6.73 54.92
N GLN A 274 -22.87 -7.60 55.82
CA GLN A 274 -23.72 -8.12 56.89
C GLN A 274 -23.54 -7.29 58.14
N ASP A 275 -24.58 -6.64 58.63
CA ASP A 275 -24.52 -5.95 59.92
C ASP A 275 -24.43 -6.98 61.06
N LYS A 276 -23.22 -7.22 61.58
CA LYS A 276 -22.99 -8.20 62.65
C LYS A 276 -23.38 -7.69 64.02
N THR A 277 -23.60 -6.38 64.17
CA THR A 277 -23.66 -5.72 65.48
C THR A 277 -25.09 -5.42 65.91
N ALA A 278 -25.97 -5.06 64.98
CA ALA A 278 -27.34 -4.67 65.31
C ALA A 278 -28.41 -5.67 64.87
N SER A 279 -28.30 -6.23 63.68
CA SER A 279 -29.42 -6.98 63.08
C SER A 279 -29.09 -8.36 62.52
N ALA A 280 -27.81 -8.71 62.36
CA ALA A 280 -27.35 -9.84 61.56
C ALA A 280 -27.87 -9.83 60.10
N GLN A 281 -28.47 -8.73 59.65
CA GLN A 281 -29.09 -8.61 58.34
C GLN A 281 -28.09 -8.13 57.28
N ASN A 282 -28.33 -8.53 56.04
CA ASN A 282 -27.57 -8.05 54.91
C ASN A 282 -28.09 -6.68 54.47
N SER A 283 -27.24 -5.66 54.61
CA SER A 283 -27.46 -4.34 54.01
C SER A 283 -26.93 -4.34 52.58
N ARG A 284 -27.60 -3.58 51.70
CA ARG A 284 -27.22 -3.45 50.29
C ARG A 284 -27.16 -1.97 49.90
N ALA A 285 -26.18 -1.63 49.08
CA ALA A 285 -26.06 -0.34 48.43
C ALA A 285 -25.91 -0.54 46.92
N LEU A 286 -26.37 0.43 46.14
CA LEU A 286 -26.29 0.44 44.68
C LEU A 286 -25.46 1.63 44.23
N ALA A 287 -24.58 1.41 43.26
CA ALA A 287 -23.82 2.47 42.61
C ALA A 287 -23.90 2.29 41.09
N MET A 288 -23.89 3.41 40.36
CA MET A 288 -23.86 3.45 38.91
C MET A 288 -22.73 4.37 38.46
N SER A 289 -21.97 3.94 37.46
CA SER A 289 -20.79 4.64 36.98
C SER A 289 -20.78 4.67 35.45
N LEU A 290 -20.22 5.75 34.91
CA LEU A 290 -19.99 5.94 33.49
C LEU A 290 -18.48 5.87 33.23
N VAL A 291 -18.09 5.10 32.23
CA VAL A 291 -16.70 5.03 31.77
C VAL A 291 -16.32 6.34 31.08
N GLY A 292 -15.10 6.80 31.34
CA GLY A 292 -14.50 7.95 30.66
C GLY A 292 -13.04 7.67 30.28
N SER A 293 -12.58 8.26 29.18
CA SER A 293 -11.17 8.22 28.77
C SER A 293 -10.48 9.48 29.26
N LEU A 294 -9.69 9.37 30.34
CA LEU A 294 -9.05 10.51 31.00
C LEU A 294 -8.26 11.41 30.04
N ASP A 295 -7.47 10.84 29.12
CA ASP A 295 -6.76 11.59 28.06
C ASP A 295 -6.34 10.75 26.85
N LYS A 296 -6.63 9.45 26.85
CA LYS A 296 -6.22 8.56 25.76
C LYS A 296 -7.12 8.76 24.55
N GLN A 297 -6.56 9.37 23.52
CA GLN A 297 -7.18 9.61 22.24
C GLN A 297 -6.39 8.92 21.15
N PHE A 298 -7.08 8.47 20.11
CA PHE A 298 -6.44 7.91 18.94
C PHE A 298 -6.89 8.65 17.69
N PRO A 299 -6.00 8.82 16.70
CA PRO A 299 -6.47 9.15 15.38
C PRO A 299 -7.19 7.92 14.78
N GLY A 300 -8.18 8.16 13.93
CA GLY A 300 -8.67 7.11 13.04
C GLY A 300 -7.71 6.96 11.87
N ASP A 301 -7.17 5.76 11.70
CA ASP A 301 -6.22 5.44 10.65
C ASP A 301 -6.49 4.06 10.02
N ILE A 302 -5.91 3.82 8.85
CA ILE A 302 -5.76 2.51 8.23
C ILE A 302 -4.25 2.25 8.22
N ARG A 303 -3.71 1.96 9.41
CA ARG A 303 -2.27 1.95 9.66
C ARG A 303 -1.48 1.00 8.75
N ARG A 304 -2.08 -0.14 8.40
CA ARG A 304 -1.53 -1.15 7.49
C ARG A 304 -1.77 -0.84 6.01
N GLY A 305 -2.41 0.29 5.69
CA GLY A 305 -2.75 0.66 4.32
C GLY A 305 -1.52 0.67 3.41
N VAL A 306 -1.69 0.16 2.19
CA VAL A 306 -0.67 0.10 1.16
C VAL A 306 -1.20 0.62 -0.17
N ILE A 307 -0.41 1.48 -0.81
CA ILE A 307 -0.61 1.83 -2.22
C ILE A 307 0.44 1.08 -3.03
N VAL A 308 0.01 0.37 -4.05
CA VAL A 308 0.89 -0.39 -4.93
C VAL A 308 1.24 0.47 -6.13
N VAL A 309 2.53 0.65 -6.39
CA VAL A 309 3.06 1.34 -7.57
C VAL A 309 3.68 0.28 -8.47
N ASP A 310 2.90 -0.18 -9.44
CA ASP A 310 3.30 -1.14 -10.45
C ASP A 310 3.96 -0.42 -11.62
N ASN A 311 5.29 -0.43 -11.62
CA ASN A 311 6.11 0.01 -12.75
C ASN A 311 6.70 -1.17 -13.53
N THR A 312 6.04 -2.33 -13.47
CA THR A 312 6.41 -3.51 -14.25
C THR A 312 5.88 -3.39 -15.68
N GLY A 313 6.58 -4.02 -16.60
CA GLY A 313 6.12 -4.15 -17.97
C GLY A 313 6.83 -5.28 -18.68
N SER A 314 6.16 -5.85 -19.68
CA SER A 314 6.76 -6.88 -20.53
C SER A 314 7.01 -6.27 -21.90
N LEU A 315 8.26 -6.35 -22.36
CA LEU A 315 8.57 -6.18 -23.77
C LEU A 315 8.04 -7.42 -24.50
N SER A 316 6.82 -7.34 -25.02
CA SER A 316 6.30 -8.33 -25.96
C SER A 316 6.87 -8.02 -27.35
N GLY A 317 8.11 -8.41 -27.58
CA GLY A 317 8.72 -8.40 -28.92
C GLY A 317 8.58 -9.76 -29.59
N THR A 318 8.30 -9.79 -30.89
CA THR A 318 8.47 -10.99 -31.71
C THR A 318 9.96 -11.37 -31.65
N GLN A 319 10.29 -12.55 -31.11
CA GLN A 319 11.62 -13.12 -31.33
C GLN A 319 11.78 -13.34 -32.83
N TYR A 320 12.72 -12.63 -33.46
CA TYR A 320 13.11 -12.98 -34.83
C TYR A 320 13.85 -14.33 -34.75
N GLY A 321 13.34 -15.32 -35.48
CA GLY A 321 13.92 -16.66 -35.51
C GLY A 321 15.27 -16.65 -36.21
N GLY A 322 16.34 -16.79 -35.42
CA GLY A 322 17.73 -16.81 -35.86
C GLY A 322 18.56 -16.21 -34.73
N GLY A 323 19.58 -16.92 -34.24
CA GLY A 323 20.34 -16.58 -33.02
C GLY A 323 21.16 -15.28 -33.07
N PHE A 324 20.84 -14.37 -33.98
CA PHE A 324 21.39 -13.02 -34.02
C PHE A 324 20.72 -12.17 -32.97
N ASP A 325 21.55 -11.65 -32.09
CA ASP A 325 21.16 -10.49 -31.34
C ASP A 325 21.88 -9.27 -31.92
N ILE A 326 21.17 -8.44 -32.69
CA ILE A 326 21.74 -7.20 -33.25
C ILE A 326 22.40 -6.31 -32.18
N TRP A 327 21.98 -6.45 -30.91
CA TRP A 327 22.56 -5.80 -29.73
C TRP A 327 23.98 -6.29 -29.43
N GLN A 328 24.22 -7.59 -29.51
CA GLN A 328 25.53 -8.20 -29.27
C GLN A 328 26.39 -8.22 -30.56
N ASP A 329 25.74 -8.42 -31.70
CA ASP A 329 26.37 -8.86 -32.95
C ASP A 329 26.55 -7.77 -34.01
N LYS A 330 25.96 -6.57 -33.86
CA LYS A 330 26.25 -5.45 -34.78
C LYS A 330 26.70 -4.18 -34.07
N LEU A 331 26.12 -3.86 -32.91
CA LEU A 331 26.42 -2.60 -32.23
C LEU A 331 27.63 -2.67 -31.30
N MET A 332 27.90 -3.81 -30.65
CA MET A 332 28.78 -3.86 -29.48
C MET A 332 30.13 -4.57 -29.67
N SER A 333 30.39 -5.21 -30.83
CA SER A 333 31.70 -5.78 -31.14
C SER A 333 32.44 -4.94 -32.19
N PRO A 334 33.62 -4.37 -31.88
CA PRO A 334 34.40 -3.53 -32.80
C PRO A 334 35.05 -4.28 -33.98
N ASN A 335 34.71 -5.57 -34.15
CA ASN A 335 35.47 -6.52 -34.94
C ASN A 335 34.67 -7.15 -36.09
N TYR A 336 33.47 -6.65 -36.38
CA TYR A 336 32.67 -7.16 -37.48
C TYR A 336 33.14 -6.65 -38.85
N VAL A 337 33.16 -7.57 -39.82
CA VAL A 337 33.41 -7.30 -41.23
C VAL A 337 32.24 -7.86 -42.03
N GLU A 338 31.70 -7.07 -42.96
CA GLU A 338 30.54 -7.44 -43.76
C GLU A 338 30.92 -7.53 -45.24
N VAL A 339 30.38 -8.52 -45.95
CA VAL A 339 30.32 -8.55 -47.41
C VAL A 339 28.85 -8.35 -47.79
N LEU A 340 28.51 -7.16 -48.25
CA LEU A 340 27.18 -6.84 -48.76
C LEU A 340 27.09 -7.23 -50.23
N GLY A 341 26.00 -7.91 -50.61
CA GLY A 341 25.61 -8.05 -52.00
C GLY A 341 24.98 -6.78 -52.55
N GLY A 342 24.84 -6.68 -53.87
CA GLY A 342 24.12 -5.59 -54.54
C GLY A 342 22.61 -5.49 -54.24
N ASN A 343 22.07 -6.33 -53.35
CA ASN A 343 20.73 -6.25 -52.79
C ASN A 343 20.84 -6.40 -51.26
N ALA A 344 20.12 -5.55 -50.50
CA ALA A 344 20.13 -5.46 -49.03
C ALA A 344 19.78 -6.75 -48.24
N ASN A 345 19.42 -7.85 -48.92
CA ASN A 345 18.98 -9.11 -48.31
C ASN A 345 20.04 -10.24 -48.35
N THR A 346 21.25 -9.96 -48.84
CA THR A 346 22.33 -10.96 -48.92
C THR A 346 23.61 -10.38 -48.36
N GLY A 347 24.06 -10.91 -47.22
CA GLY A 347 25.25 -10.44 -46.52
C GLY A 347 25.96 -11.56 -45.76
N LEU A 348 27.28 -11.45 -45.62
CA LEU A 348 28.09 -12.33 -44.77
C LEU A 348 28.71 -11.52 -43.64
N ILE A 349 28.56 -12.04 -42.42
CA ILE A 349 29.08 -11.42 -41.20
C ILE A 349 30.04 -12.41 -40.56
N ALA A 350 31.25 -11.94 -40.21
CA ALA A 350 32.23 -12.72 -39.46
C ALA A 350 32.65 -11.97 -38.19
N ASP A 351 32.63 -12.66 -37.05
CA ASP A 351 33.20 -12.19 -35.80
C ASP A 351 34.73 -12.37 -35.77
N GLN A 352 35.48 -11.28 -35.61
CA GLN A 352 36.96 -11.32 -35.48
C GLN A 352 37.46 -11.37 -34.03
N SER A 353 36.60 -11.61 -33.04
CA SER A 353 36.98 -11.62 -31.61
C SER A 353 38.09 -12.64 -31.24
N GLY A 354 38.26 -13.71 -32.04
CA GLY A 354 39.20 -14.81 -31.75
C GLY A 354 40.61 -14.70 -32.38
N GLY A 355 40.94 -13.64 -33.12
CA GLY A 355 42.24 -13.53 -33.81
C GLY A 355 42.48 -14.56 -34.93
N GLY A 356 41.41 -15.22 -35.41
CA GLY A 356 41.42 -16.16 -36.54
C GLY A 356 41.44 -15.47 -37.92
N ASN A 357 41.26 -16.26 -38.99
CA ASN A 357 41.16 -15.75 -40.36
C ASN A 357 40.07 -14.66 -40.45
N THR A 358 40.40 -13.53 -41.04
CA THR A 358 39.45 -12.45 -41.32
C THR A 358 38.56 -12.80 -42.52
N LEU A 359 37.41 -12.13 -42.67
CA LEU A 359 36.60 -12.21 -43.89
C LEU A 359 37.41 -11.83 -45.15
N SER A 360 38.45 -10.98 -44.98
CA SER A 360 39.43 -10.67 -46.02
C SER A 360 40.27 -11.89 -46.40
N ASP A 361 40.66 -12.73 -45.44
CA ASP A 361 41.38 -13.98 -45.71
C ASP A 361 40.51 -15.02 -46.42
N VAL A 362 39.20 -15.04 -46.12
CA VAL A 362 38.22 -15.85 -46.85
C VAL A 362 38.11 -15.35 -48.29
N LYS A 363 37.94 -14.04 -48.50
CA LYS A 363 37.87 -13.46 -49.85
C LYS A 363 39.16 -13.67 -50.64
N ASN A 364 40.32 -13.36 -50.07
CA ASN A 364 41.61 -13.57 -50.72
C ASN A 364 41.81 -15.04 -51.11
N PHE A 365 41.33 -15.97 -50.27
CA PHE A 365 41.36 -17.39 -50.59
C PHE A 365 40.41 -17.73 -51.75
N VAL A 366 39.17 -17.24 -51.73
CA VAL A 366 38.20 -17.44 -52.81
C VAL A 366 38.73 -16.87 -54.13
N ASP A 367 39.24 -15.64 -54.12
CA ASP A 367 39.77 -14.97 -55.30
C ASP A 367 40.99 -15.70 -55.86
N SER A 368 41.89 -16.17 -54.99
CA SER A 368 43.10 -16.90 -55.41
C SER A 368 42.83 -18.33 -55.89
N ASN A 369 41.70 -18.92 -55.47
CA ASN A 369 41.36 -20.32 -55.77
C ASN A 369 40.04 -20.45 -56.56
N LEU A 370 39.57 -19.38 -57.20
CA LEU A 370 38.24 -19.34 -57.83
C LEU A 370 38.02 -20.50 -58.81
N ASN A 371 38.99 -20.74 -59.69
CA ASN A 371 38.90 -21.80 -60.70
C ASN A 371 38.84 -23.21 -60.08
N ALA A 372 39.57 -23.43 -58.97
CA ALA A 372 39.58 -24.71 -58.26
C ALA A 372 38.27 -24.90 -57.47
N LEU A 373 37.75 -23.84 -56.86
CA LEU A 373 36.46 -23.87 -56.18
C LEU A 373 35.31 -24.10 -57.18
N GLN A 374 35.35 -23.43 -58.34
CA GLN A 374 34.38 -23.58 -59.43
C GLN A 374 34.38 -24.96 -60.09
N SER A 375 35.55 -25.62 -60.16
CA SER A 375 35.65 -27.00 -60.66
C SER A 375 35.28 -28.06 -59.62
N GLY A 376 34.95 -27.65 -58.39
CA GLY A 376 34.61 -28.56 -57.30
C GLY A 376 35.82 -29.27 -56.69
N ASP A 377 37.00 -28.68 -56.72
CA ASP A 377 38.21 -29.27 -56.13
C ASP A 377 38.02 -29.50 -54.61
N PRO A 378 38.06 -30.75 -54.13
CA PRO A 378 37.75 -31.07 -52.74
C PRO A 378 38.79 -30.50 -51.75
N THR A 379 40.02 -30.26 -52.19
CA THR A 379 41.08 -29.67 -51.36
C THR A 379 40.81 -28.18 -51.16
N ALA A 380 40.49 -27.47 -52.24
CA ALA A 380 40.15 -26.05 -52.18
C ALA A 380 38.86 -25.82 -51.35
N GLN A 381 37.84 -26.67 -51.52
CA GLN A 381 36.61 -26.59 -50.75
C GLN A 381 36.83 -26.89 -49.26
N SER A 382 37.63 -27.91 -48.91
CA SER A 382 37.94 -28.21 -47.51
C SER A 382 38.74 -27.07 -46.85
N GLN A 383 39.65 -26.43 -47.58
CA GLN A 383 40.41 -25.28 -47.08
C GLN A 383 39.52 -24.04 -46.91
N LEU A 384 38.61 -23.79 -47.85
CA LEU A 384 37.60 -22.74 -47.72
C LEU A 384 36.71 -23.00 -46.50
N ALA A 385 36.18 -24.22 -46.33
CA ALA A 385 35.36 -24.59 -45.18
C ALA A 385 36.10 -24.38 -43.84
N SER A 386 37.38 -24.73 -43.78
CA SER A 386 38.20 -24.46 -42.59
C SER A 386 38.39 -22.96 -42.32
N LYS A 387 38.55 -22.14 -43.37
CA LYS A 387 38.66 -20.69 -43.24
C LYS A 387 37.33 -20.05 -42.82
N LEU A 388 36.21 -20.51 -43.38
CA LEU A 388 34.86 -20.10 -43.03
C LEU A 388 34.56 -20.45 -41.56
N ASN A 389 34.91 -21.66 -41.12
CA ASN A 389 34.74 -22.09 -39.73
C ASN A 389 35.63 -21.27 -38.77
N ALA A 390 36.87 -20.97 -39.17
CA ALA A 390 37.80 -20.16 -38.38
C ALA A 390 37.41 -18.67 -38.32
N ALA A 391 36.68 -18.18 -39.32
CA ALA A 391 36.16 -16.81 -39.37
C ALA A 391 34.82 -16.66 -38.61
N GLY A 392 34.26 -17.75 -38.06
CA GLY A 392 32.99 -17.71 -37.34
C GLY A 392 31.84 -17.14 -38.18
N ILE A 393 31.77 -17.50 -39.46
CA ILE A 393 30.76 -16.93 -40.36
C ILE A 393 29.37 -17.43 -39.99
N ASP A 394 28.47 -16.48 -39.71
CA ASP A 394 27.02 -16.69 -39.78
C ASP A 394 26.50 -16.06 -41.08
N SER A 395 25.86 -16.87 -41.92
CA SER A 395 25.35 -16.42 -43.22
C SER A 395 23.91 -15.89 -43.10
N TYR A 396 23.67 -14.68 -43.60
CA TYR A 396 22.32 -14.11 -43.75
C TYR A 396 21.78 -14.30 -45.16
N GLY A 397 20.55 -14.80 -45.28
CA GLY A 397 19.83 -14.98 -46.54
C GLY A 397 19.69 -16.44 -46.99
N ASN A 398 19.70 -16.69 -48.30
CA ASN A 398 19.46 -18.02 -48.89
C ASN A 398 20.64 -19.01 -48.74
N PHE A 399 21.71 -18.65 -48.04
CA PHE A 399 22.90 -19.48 -47.87
C PHE A 399 22.84 -20.26 -46.54
N ASN A 400 23.35 -21.49 -46.54
CA ASN A 400 23.38 -22.37 -45.36
C ASN A 400 24.45 -21.91 -44.34
N SER A 401 24.20 -21.95 -43.04
CA SER A 401 25.22 -21.60 -42.03
C SER A 401 26.34 -22.64 -41.87
N ASN A 402 26.24 -23.82 -42.49
CA ASN A 402 27.27 -24.85 -42.42
C ASN A 402 28.49 -24.49 -43.32
N PRO A 403 29.71 -24.31 -42.74
CA PRO A 403 30.91 -23.94 -43.51
C PRO A 403 31.28 -24.88 -44.65
N SER A 404 31.06 -26.19 -44.48
CA SER A 404 31.32 -27.18 -45.53
C SER A 404 30.31 -27.11 -46.65
N ALA A 405 29.04 -26.81 -46.34
CA ALA A 405 28.01 -26.62 -47.35
C ALA A 405 28.26 -25.32 -48.15
N LEU A 406 28.62 -24.22 -47.47
CA LEU A 406 28.99 -22.96 -48.12
C LEU A 406 30.18 -23.10 -49.06
N ALA A 407 31.20 -23.84 -48.65
CA ALA A 407 32.37 -24.07 -49.48
C ALA A 407 32.09 -24.87 -50.77
N GLN A 408 30.94 -25.57 -50.82
CA GLN A 408 30.47 -26.30 -52.00
C GLN A 408 29.43 -25.51 -52.81
N ASP A 409 28.89 -24.42 -52.26
CA ASP A 409 27.85 -23.63 -52.89
C ASP A 409 28.46 -22.64 -53.89
N GLN A 410 28.21 -22.87 -55.18
CA GLN A 410 28.73 -22.03 -56.25
C GLN A 410 28.17 -20.60 -56.22
N GLY A 411 26.92 -20.43 -55.74
CA GLY A 411 26.31 -19.13 -55.53
C GLY A 411 27.04 -18.34 -54.45
N PHE A 412 27.39 -19.00 -53.34
CA PHE A 412 28.18 -18.39 -52.27
C PHE A 412 29.59 -18.01 -52.73
N ILE A 413 30.29 -18.92 -53.43
CA ILE A 413 31.65 -18.67 -53.94
C ILE A 413 31.65 -17.45 -54.88
N ASN A 414 30.70 -17.40 -55.82
CA ASN A 414 30.57 -16.28 -56.75
C ASN A 414 30.19 -14.98 -56.02
N PHE A 415 29.40 -15.07 -54.96
CA PHE A 415 29.03 -13.93 -54.12
C PHE A 415 30.26 -13.35 -53.39
N VAL A 416 31.09 -14.17 -52.74
CA VAL A 416 32.31 -13.70 -52.05
C VAL A 416 33.33 -13.15 -53.04
N HIS A 417 33.43 -13.75 -54.22
CA HIS A 417 34.31 -13.27 -55.28
C HIS A 417 33.86 -11.91 -55.83
N GLY A 418 32.58 -11.78 -56.15
CA GLY A 418 32.00 -10.62 -56.83
C GLY A 418 31.82 -9.39 -55.95
N ASN A 419 31.85 -9.54 -54.63
CA ASN A 419 31.63 -8.43 -53.69
C ASN A 419 32.92 -8.08 -52.92
N GLY A 420 33.05 -6.79 -52.58
CA GLY A 420 34.16 -6.30 -51.77
C GLY A 420 33.99 -6.69 -50.29
N VAL A 421 35.11 -6.95 -49.61
CA VAL A 421 35.13 -7.03 -48.14
C VAL A 421 35.39 -5.64 -47.61
N SER A 422 34.40 -5.03 -46.97
CA SER A 422 34.56 -3.76 -46.26
C SER A 422 34.52 -4.02 -44.77
N LYS A 423 35.56 -3.60 -44.05
CA LYS A 423 35.49 -3.50 -42.60
C LYS A 423 34.63 -2.29 -42.29
N CYS A 424 33.53 -2.48 -41.56
CA CYS A 424 32.83 -1.37 -40.93
C CYS A 424 33.72 -0.85 -39.80
N THR A 425 34.77 -0.10 -40.13
CA THR A 425 35.49 0.68 -39.14
C THR A 425 34.61 1.87 -38.80
N ASN A 426 33.89 1.76 -37.67
CA ASN A 426 33.19 2.86 -37.01
C ASN A 426 34.16 3.97 -36.51
N GLY A 427 35.17 4.35 -37.31
CA GLY A 427 36.23 5.28 -36.90
C GLY A 427 37.10 5.86 -38.01
N SER A 428 36.85 5.58 -39.30
CA SER A 428 37.63 6.22 -40.38
C SER A 428 36.91 7.44 -40.94
N THR A 429 37.38 8.63 -40.57
CA THR A 429 37.02 9.90 -41.21
C THR A 429 37.66 10.08 -42.60
N THR A 430 38.29 9.05 -43.16
CA THR A 430 39.03 9.16 -44.42
C THR A 430 38.72 7.99 -45.36
N HIS A 431 37.52 8.00 -45.95
CA HIS A 431 37.35 7.37 -47.26
C HIS A 431 38.01 8.26 -48.33
N ALA A 432 39.30 8.02 -48.58
CA ALA A 432 39.97 8.54 -49.76
C ALA A 432 39.46 7.79 -51.00
N GLN A 433 38.44 8.33 -51.68
CA GLN A 433 38.06 7.89 -53.02
C GLN A 433 39.01 8.52 -54.05
N GLY A 434 39.72 7.68 -54.80
CA GLY A 434 40.54 8.07 -55.95
C GLY A 434 39.71 8.37 -57.21
N GLY A 435 38.77 9.31 -57.14
CA GLY A 435 38.00 9.81 -58.29
C GLY A 435 38.03 11.34 -58.38
N PRO A 436 37.94 11.94 -59.57
CA PRO A 436 38.08 13.39 -59.75
C PRO A 436 36.94 14.16 -59.06
N PRO A 437 37.22 15.40 -58.60
CA PRO A 437 36.40 16.10 -57.62
C PRO A 437 35.07 16.53 -58.21
N SER A 438 33.99 15.86 -57.80
CA SER A 438 32.65 16.43 -57.84
C SER A 438 32.48 17.31 -56.61
N THR A 439 32.22 18.58 -56.85
CA THR A 439 32.08 19.65 -55.87
C THR A 439 30.97 19.36 -54.84
N THR A 440 31.34 19.48 -53.56
CA THR A 440 30.45 19.71 -52.38
C THR A 440 29.63 18.51 -51.89
N MET A 441 30.28 17.58 -51.20
CA MET A 441 29.69 17.01 -49.97
C MET A 441 30.51 17.56 -48.80
N THR A 442 29.89 18.38 -47.97
CA THR A 442 30.51 18.93 -46.76
C THR A 442 30.87 17.79 -45.81
N SER A 443 32.00 17.96 -45.13
CA SER A 443 32.61 17.03 -44.17
C SER A 443 31.78 16.82 -42.87
N ASP A 444 30.46 16.96 -42.93
CA ASP A 444 29.53 16.67 -41.83
C ASP A 444 29.09 15.20 -41.83
N GLY A 445 29.95 14.31 -42.37
CA GLY A 445 29.75 12.87 -42.34
C GLY A 445 29.58 12.43 -40.89
N GLY A 446 28.36 11.98 -40.58
CA GLY A 446 27.90 11.68 -39.23
C GLY A 446 28.93 10.90 -38.46
N GLN A 447 29.19 11.32 -37.22
CA GLN A 447 30.06 10.55 -36.34
C GLN A 447 29.56 9.11 -36.28
N PRO A 448 30.47 8.11 -36.32
CA PRO A 448 30.10 6.73 -36.08
C PRO A 448 29.24 6.67 -34.81
N CYS A 449 28.20 5.81 -34.80
CA CYS A 449 27.34 5.59 -33.64
C CYS A 449 28.17 5.76 -32.37
N ASN A 450 27.89 6.80 -31.57
CA ASN A 450 28.69 7.12 -30.39
C ASN A 450 28.47 6.01 -29.37
N LEU A 451 29.19 4.91 -29.57
CA LEU A 451 28.99 3.64 -28.90
C LEU A 451 29.25 3.80 -27.41
N ASP A 452 30.21 4.64 -27.04
CA ASP A 452 30.44 5.01 -25.65
C ASP A 452 29.24 5.73 -25.03
N LYS A 453 28.62 6.67 -25.75
CA LYS A 453 27.36 7.31 -25.32
C LYS A 453 26.21 6.31 -25.26
N PHE A 454 26.16 5.35 -26.18
CA PHE A 454 25.14 4.31 -26.23
C PHE A 454 25.25 3.33 -25.05
N ILE A 455 26.46 2.81 -24.81
CA ILE A 455 26.80 1.92 -23.69
C ILE A 455 26.58 2.64 -22.35
N SER A 456 26.96 3.92 -22.25
CA SER A 456 26.74 4.69 -21.02
C SER A 456 25.27 5.02 -20.77
N THR A 457 24.45 5.17 -21.81
CA THR A 457 23.02 5.49 -21.68
C THR A 457 22.15 4.25 -21.42
N TYR A 458 22.41 3.15 -22.13
CA TYR A 458 21.57 1.95 -22.09
C TYR A 458 22.19 0.78 -21.29
N GLY A 459 23.45 0.91 -20.88
CA GLY A 459 24.24 -0.16 -20.28
C GLY A 459 24.75 -1.17 -21.31
N GLN A 460 25.66 -2.06 -20.91
CA GLN A 460 25.91 -3.28 -21.69
C GLN A 460 24.73 -4.25 -21.47
N PRO A 461 24.13 -4.84 -22.52
CA PRO A 461 23.22 -5.96 -22.35
C PRO A 461 23.93 -7.03 -21.51
N GLY A 462 23.29 -7.50 -20.44
CA GLY A 462 23.82 -8.66 -19.72
C GLY A 462 23.85 -9.83 -20.68
N ASP A 463 24.98 -10.56 -20.70
CA ASP A 463 25.24 -11.72 -21.54
C ASP A 463 23.97 -12.61 -21.61
N PRO A 464 23.34 -12.79 -22.78
CA PRO A 464 22.16 -13.60 -22.90
C PRO A 464 22.63 -15.04 -22.72
N GLY A 465 22.53 -15.54 -21.48
CA GLY A 465 22.51 -16.98 -21.27
C GLY A 465 21.50 -17.58 -22.27
N ALA A 466 21.82 -18.76 -22.82
CA ALA A 466 21.23 -19.43 -23.99
C ALA A 466 19.68 -19.54 -24.09
N ASN A 467 18.93 -18.95 -23.17
CA ASN A 467 17.49 -18.76 -23.19
C ASN A 467 17.19 -17.26 -23.28
N GLY A 468 17.05 -16.72 -24.50
CA GLY A 468 16.85 -15.30 -24.81
C GLY A 468 15.90 -14.55 -23.87
N ASN A 469 16.45 -14.01 -22.78
CA ASN A 469 15.74 -13.10 -21.91
C ASN A 469 15.75 -11.75 -22.64
N PRO A 470 14.58 -11.21 -23.01
CA PRO A 470 14.50 -9.91 -23.67
C PRO A 470 15.21 -8.88 -22.79
N VAL A 471 15.77 -7.85 -23.43
CA VAL A 471 16.50 -6.74 -22.80
C VAL A 471 15.63 -6.09 -21.70
N ASN A 472 15.69 -6.64 -20.48
CA ASN A 472 14.62 -6.56 -19.47
C ASN A 472 14.50 -5.19 -18.77
N ASN A 473 15.17 -4.16 -19.30
CA ASN A 473 15.30 -2.86 -18.64
C ASN A 473 15.08 -1.66 -19.58
N LEU A 474 14.43 -1.87 -20.74
CA LEU A 474 14.13 -0.81 -21.71
C LEU A 474 12.63 -0.47 -21.72
N MET A 475 12.32 0.82 -21.78
CA MET A 475 11.00 1.32 -22.17
C MET A 475 10.71 1.00 -23.64
N ALA A 476 9.43 1.06 -24.03
CA ALA A 476 9.02 0.88 -25.43
C ALA A 476 9.67 1.92 -26.36
N VAL A 477 9.72 3.18 -25.93
CA VAL A 477 10.37 4.26 -26.68
C VAL A 477 11.88 4.08 -26.77
N GLU A 478 12.52 3.62 -25.69
CA GLU A 478 13.95 3.25 -25.71
C GLU A 478 14.18 2.15 -26.73
N LYS A 479 13.41 1.06 -26.67
CA LYS A 479 13.54 -0.04 -27.62
C LYS A 479 13.38 0.43 -29.07
N TYR A 480 12.41 1.31 -29.36
CA TYR A 480 12.21 1.81 -30.71
C TYR A 480 13.41 2.65 -31.20
N HIS A 481 13.91 3.56 -30.37
CA HIS A 481 15.13 4.34 -30.67
C HIS A 481 16.30 3.43 -31.01
N LEU A 482 16.47 2.42 -30.16
CA LEU A 482 17.46 1.40 -30.25
C LEU A 482 17.33 0.62 -31.57
N ASP A 483 16.14 0.10 -31.92
CA ASP A 483 15.92 -0.61 -33.19
C ASP A 483 16.30 0.28 -34.40
N ILE A 484 15.99 1.58 -34.38
CA ILE A 484 16.41 2.55 -35.43
C ILE A 484 17.93 2.62 -35.55
N CYS A 485 18.62 2.80 -34.43
CA CYS A 485 20.07 2.87 -34.41
C CYS A 485 20.72 1.59 -34.94
N ALA A 486 20.14 0.43 -34.60
CA ALA A 486 20.63 -0.86 -35.03
C ALA A 486 20.52 -1.06 -36.55
N GLU A 487 19.38 -0.71 -37.14
CA GLU A 487 19.19 -0.80 -38.59
C GLU A 487 20.10 0.18 -39.34
N ARG A 488 20.25 1.43 -38.87
CA ARG A 488 21.18 2.40 -39.50
C ARG A 488 22.64 1.93 -39.43
N ALA A 489 23.07 1.43 -38.27
CA ALA A 489 24.42 0.90 -38.10
C ALA A 489 24.69 -0.32 -38.99
N SER A 490 23.64 -1.06 -39.39
CA SER A 490 23.76 -2.19 -40.30
C SER A 490 23.98 -1.80 -41.77
N GLY A 491 23.84 -0.52 -42.12
CA GLY A 491 23.97 -0.06 -43.51
C GLY A 491 22.82 -0.48 -44.43
N SER A 492 21.70 -0.96 -43.88
CA SER A 492 20.52 -1.36 -44.65
C SER A 492 20.00 -0.21 -45.51
N GLU A 493 19.91 -0.40 -46.83
CA GLU A 493 19.34 0.58 -47.76
C GLU A 493 17.82 0.73 -47.63
N CYS A 494 17.16 -0.30 -47.09
CA CYS A 494 15.72 -0.35 -46.89
C CYS A 494 15.35 -1.19 -45.68
N ALA A 495 14.91 -0.55 -44.59
CA ALA A 495 14.45 -1.22 -43.37
C ALA A 495 13.07 -0.74 -42.94
N THR A 496 12.23 -1.65 -42.44
CA THR A 496 10.96 -1.32 -41.79
C THR A 496 11.07 -1.61 -40.30
N ILE A 497 10.93 -0.58 -39.48
CA ILE A 497 11.07 -0.70 -38.03
C ILE A 497 9.72 -0.54 -37.38
N ASN A 498 9.30 -1.58 -36.67
CA ASN A 498 8.04 -1.61 -35.95
C ASN A 498 8.25 -1.13 -34.52
N ALA A 499 7.52 -0.09 -34.12
CA ALA A 499 7.54 0.44 -32.77
C ALA A 499 6.69 -0.37 -31.79
N ASN A 500 6.26 -1.60 -32.13
CA ASN A 500 5.20 -2.37 -31.45
C ASN A 500 5.58 -2.95 -30.08
N ALA A 501 6.03 -2.10 -29.15
CA ALA A 501 6.29 -2.46 -27.77
C ALA A 501 5.16 -1.92 -26.88
N ASN A 502 4.36 -2.84 -26.36
CA ASN A 502 3.20 -2.50 -25.54
C ASN A 502 3.46 -2.72 -24.05
N ASN A 503 3.13 -1.71 -23.23
CA ASN A 503 3.01 -1.80 -21.77
C ASN A 503 4.30 -2.10 -21.02
N THR A 504 5.42 -1.51 -21.44
CA THR A 504 6.64 -1.50 -20.62
C THR A 504 6.42 -0.66 -19.37
N GLY A 505 7.33 -0.74 -18.38
CA GLY A 505 7.40 0.27 -17.33
C GLY A 505 7.68 1.66 -17.90
N LEU A 506 7.70 2.67 -17.03
CA LEU A 506 7.98 4.06 -17.37
C LEU A 506 9.22 4.56 -16.61
N LYS A 507 10.14 5.15 -17.36
CA LYS A 507 11.25 5.98 -16.86
C LYS A 507 10.94 7.44 -17.16
N TYR A 508 11.63 8.34 -16.47
CA TYR A 508 11.54 9.76 -16.78
C TYR A 508 12.46 10.09 -17.95
N TYR A 509 11.94 10.87 -18.90
CA TYR A 509 12.72 11.39 -20.02
C TYR A 509 12.08 12.67 -20.56
N ASN A 510 12.88 13.51 -21.22
CA ASN A 510 12.40 14.73 -21.83
C ASN A 510 11.97 14.45 -23.27
N ARG A 511 10.70 14.68 -23.60
CA ARG A 511 10.17 14.48 -24.96
C ARG A 511 10.68 15.47 -26.00
N ASN A 512 11.32 16.54 -25.55
CA ASN A 512 11.97 17.52 -26.42
C ASN A 512 13.49 17.28 -26.50
N ASP A 513 14.01 16.30 -25.75
CA ASP A 513 15.41 15.92 -25.80
C ASP A 513 15.59 14.85 -26.85
N CYS A 514 16.24 15.24 -27.94
CA CYS A 514 16.57 14.34 -29.01
C CYS A 514 17.67 13.37 -28.52
N GLY A 515 17.48 12.07 -28.73
CA GLY A 515 18.49 11.06 -28.48
C GLY A 515 18.39 10.48 -27.08
N LEU A 516 17.31 10.84 -26.36
CA LEU A 516 16.99 10.26 -25.06
C LEU A 516 18.16 10.38 -24.05
N THR A 517 18.90 11.49 -24.09
CA THR A 517 20.16 11.65 -23.34
C THR A 517 19.95 11.76 -21.83
N GLN A 518 18.72 12.07 -21.40
CA GLN A 518 18.34 12.26 -20.00
C GLN A 518 17.42 11.16 -19.45
N ILE A 519 17.49 9.94 -19.98
CA ILE A 519 16.71 8.83 -19.43
C ILE A 519 17.24 8.42 -18.06
N ARG A 520 16.32 8.29 -17.09
CA ARG A 520 16.60 7.69 -15.78
C ARG A 520 15.33 7.20 -15.12
N GLU A 521 15.47 6.40 -14.07
CA GLU A 521 14.35 6.17 -13.15
C GLU A 521 13.82 7.53 -12.64
N GLY A 522 12.51 7.71 -12.77
CA GLY A 522 11.83 8.96 -12.43
C GLY A 522 11.42 9.00 -10.97
N LYS A 523 11.34 10.20 -10.41
CA LYS A 523 10.59 10.39 -9.17
C LYS A 523 9.11 10.17 -9.44
N LEU A 524 8.36 9.67 -8.47
CA LEU A 524 6.93 9.43 -8.64
C LEU A 524 6.18 10.68 -9.13
N SER A 525 6.50 11.86 -8.59
CA SER A 525 5.92 13.15 -9.01
C SER A 525 6.24 13.50 -10.48
N GLU A 526 7.46 13.24 -10.93
CA GLU A 526 7.89 13.44 -12.32
C GLU A 526 7.13 12.52 -13.27
N LEU A 527 6.99 11.24 -12.92
CA LEU A 527 6.27 10.25 -13.73
C LEU A 527 4.76 10.56 -13.82
N LEU A 528 4.15 11.03 -12.72
CA LEU A 528 2.76 11.49 -12.72
C LEU A 528 2.58 12.77 -13.57
N GLN A 529 3.56 13.68 -13.57
CA GLN A 529 3.52 14.86 -14.44
C GLN A 529 3.65 14.47 -15.91
N GLN A 530 4.57 13.56 -16.24
CA GLN A 530 4.81 13.08 -17.60
C GLN A 530 3.55 12.43 -18.20
N THR A 531 2.79 11.67 -17.40
CA THR A 531 1.54 11.02 -17.81
C THR A 531 0.31 11.95 -17.73
N GLN A 532 0.49 13.24 -17.42
CA GLN A 532 -0.58 14.23 -17.19
C GLN A 532 -1.57 13.83 -16.10
N SER A 533 -1.13 13.07 -15.11
CA SER A 533 -1.96 12.45 -14.10
C SER A 533 -1.93 13.20 -12.75
N SER A 534 -1.78 14.53 -12.79
CA SER A 534 -1.70 15.38 -11.60
C SER A 534 -2.96 15.30 -10.72
N GLY A 535 -4.10 14.94 -11.30
CA GLY A 535 -5.36 14.68 -10.59
C GLY A 535 -5.33 13.49 -9.61
N ILE A 536 -4.35 12.59 -9.72
CA ILE A 536 -4.16 11.47 -8.78
C ILE A 536 -3.53 11.95 -7.46
N VAL A 537 -2.69 12.99 -7.50
CA VAL A 537 -1.89 13.44 -6.35
C VAL A 537 -2.75 13.77 -5.12
N PRO A 538 -3.88 14.50 -5.23
CA PRO A 538 -4.76 14.74 -4.08
C PRO A 538 -5.28 13.45 -3.43
N GLN A 539 -5.66 12.44 -4.22
CA GLN A 539 -6.13 11.15 -3.69
C GLN A 539 -5.01 10.40 -2.96
N LEU A 540 -3.80 10.35 -3.55
CA LEU A 540 -2.63 9.74 -2.88
C LEU A 540 -2.32 10.43 -1.56
N ARG A 541 -2.42 11.77 -1.49
CA ARG A 541 -2.27 12.53 -0.25
C ARG A 541 -3.30 12.13 0.79
N THR A 542 -4.58 12.04 0.41
CA THR A 542 -5.64 11.60 1.31
C THR A 542 -5.38 10.18 1.82
N TYR A 543 -5.01 9.24 0.97
CA TYR A 543 -4.69 7.87 1.38
C TYR A 543 -3.46 7.80 2.31
N MET A 544 -2.40 8.56 2.03
CA MET A 544 -1.25 8.67 2.93
C MET A 544 -1.65 9.25 4.30
N ARG A 545 -2.58 10.22 4.33
CA ARG A 545 -3.15 10.75 5.59
C ARG A 545 -4.14 9.78 6.25
N GLN A 546 -4.72 8.83 5.54
CA GLN A 546 -5.45 7.72 6.17
C GLN A 546 -4.50 6.74 6.85
N MET A 547 -3.30 6.48 6.27
CA MET A 547 -2.28 5.64 6.93
C MET A 547 -1.67 6.34 8.15
N LYS A 548 -1.40 7.64 8.03
CA LYS A 548 -0.82 8.48 9.08
C LYS A 548 -1.47 9.87 9.07
N PRO A 549 -2.54 10.09 9.84
CA PRO A 549 -3.26 11.38 9.91
C PRO A 549 -2.37 12.60 10.11
N GLY A 550 -1.37 12.49 11.00
CA GLY A 550 -0.42 13.57 11.29
C GLY A 550 0.71 13.73 10.27
N ALA A 551 0.67 13.05 9.11
CA ALA A 551 1.71 13.18 8.09
C ALA A 551 1.70 14.59 7.49
N GLY A 552 2.79 15.32 7.73
CA GLY A 552 3.00 16.65 7.16
C GLY A 552 3.25 16.59 5.66
N ASP A 553 3.03 17.70 4.96
CA ASP A 553 3.25 17.76 3.51
C ASP A 553 4.70 17.47 3.11
N GLY A 554 5.67 17.78 3.97
CA GLY A 554 7.08 17.44 3.75
C GLY A 554 7.33 15.93 3.68
N GLU A 555 6.71 15.14 4.55
CA GLU A 555 6.81 13.68 4.55
C GLU A 555 6.17 13.09 3.29
N ILE A 556 4.96 13.54 2.97
CA ILE A 556 4.24 13.10 1.77
C ILE A 556 4.99 13.50 0.49
N ASN A 557 5.51 14.73 0.42
CA ASN A 557 6.33 15.17 -0.70
C ASN A 557 7.64 14.39 -0.79
N GLY A 558 8.22 13.95 0.33
CA GLY A 558 9.38 13.06 0.34
C GLY A 558 9.10 11.74 -0.38
N VAL A 559 7.93 11.14 -0.13
CA VAL A 559 7.47 9.91 -0.82
C VAL A 559 7.23 10.19 -2.30
N LEU A 560 6.51 11.26 -2.64
CA LEU A 560 6.24 11.64 -4.04
C LEU A 560 7.52 11.97 -4.81
N ASN A 561 8.57 12.44 -4.12
CA ASN A 561 9.87 12.75 -4.72
C ASN A 561 10.86 11.58 -4.65
N SER A 562 10.43 10.40 -4.20
CA SER A 562 11.25 9.18 -4.21
C SER A 562 11.26 8.55 -5.60
N THR A 563 12.40 7.99 -5.99
CA THR A 563 12.60 7.29 -7.26
C THR A 563 11.76 6.01 -7.31
N VAL A 564 11.02 5.82 -8.41
CA VAL A 564 10.28 4.58 -8.67
C VAL A 564 11.17 3.68 -9.50
N ALA A 565 11.46 2.49 -8.97
CA ALA A 565 12.29 1.52 -9.68
C ALA A 565 11.60 1.06 -10.98
N PHE A 566 12.36 0.96 -12.06
CA PHE A 566 11.86 0.46 -13.34
C PHE A 566 11.73 -1.07 -13.31
N ASN A 567 10.72 -1.59 -14.02
CA ASN A 567 10.41 -3.02 -14.11
C ASN A 567 10.24 -3.72 -12.75
N ARG A 568 9.76 -2.97 -11.75
CA ARG A 568 9.53 -3.47 -10.38
C ARG A 568 8.21 -2.94 -9.84
N VAL A 569 7.66 -3.68 -8.90
CA VAL A 569 6.56 -3.20 -8.05
C VAL A 569 7.18 -2.52 -6.83
N SER A 570 6.68 -1.33 -6.52
CA SER A 570 7.01 -0.59 -5.31
C SER A 570 5.74 -0.40 -4.46
N TYR A 571 5.92 -0.17 -3.17
CA TYR A 571 4.86 -0.07 -2.18
C TYR A 571 5.02 1.22 -1.40
N ILE A 572 3.94 1.99 -1.29
CA ILE A 572 3.84 3.11 -0.36
C ILE A 572 3.08 2.63 0.86
N TYR A 573 3.73 2.65 2.02
CA TYR A 573 3.14 2.21 3.28
C TYR A 573 3.78 2.92 4.48
N LEU A 574 3.14 2.83 5.64
CA LEU A 574 3.70 3.31 6.90
C LEU A 574 4.71 2.31 7.46
N ASN A 575 6.00 2.65 7.47
CA ASN A 575 7.01 1.79 8.08
C ASN A 575 6.80 1.74 9.61
N PRO A 576 6.54 0.58 10.22
CA PRO A 576 6.23 0.50 11.65
C PRO A 576 7.43 0.83 12.54
N SER A 577 8.66 0.63 12.06
CA SER A 577 9.89 0.87 12.83
C SER A 577 10.23 2.35 12.91
N THR A 578 10.03 3.10 11.83
CA THR A 578 10.33 4.55 11.77
C THR A 578 9.10 5.43 11.97
N ASN A 579 7.91 4.83 11.92
CA ASN A 579 6.62 5.53 11.88
C ASN A 579 6.58 6.62 10.79
N GLN A 580 7.20 6.35 9.64
CA GLN A 580 7.23 7.23 8.47
C GLN A 580 6.62 6.54 7.25
N ILE A 581 5.91 7.30 6.41
CA ILE A 581 5.46 6.81 5.11
C ILE A 581 6.68 6.71 4.19
N VAL A 582 6.86 5.54 3.58
CA VAL A 582 8.00 5.25 2.70
C VAL A 582 7.53 4.69 1.36
N LEU A 583 8.31 4.91 0.30
CA LEU A 583 8.23 4.16 -0.96
C LEU A 583 9.34 3.11 -0.93
N SER A 584 9.00 1.82 -1.00
CA SER A 584 9.98 0.73 -0.99
C SER A 584 9.65 -0.34 -2.02
N THR A 585 10.66 -1.03 -2.54
CA THR A 585 10.48 -2.26 -3.34
C THR A 585 10.36 -3.51 -2.47
N SER A 586 10.67 -3.41 -1.18
CA SER A 586 10.41 -4.47 -0.21
C SER A 586 8.92 -4.55 0.09
N LEU A 587 8.41 -5.78 0.23
CA LEU A 587 7.07 -5.99 0.77
C LEU A 587 6.96 -5.38 2.18
N PRO A 588 5.77 -4.85 2.56
CA PRO A 588 5.52 -4.43 3.93
C PRO A 588 5.60 -5.64 4.88
N PRO A 589 5.81 -5.41 6.19
CA PRO A 589 6.01 -6.50 7.16
C PRO A 589 4.74 -7.27 7.52
N TRP A 590 3.57 -6.87 7.01
CA TRP A 590 2.31 -7.58 7.19
C TRP A 590 1.89 -8.29 5.89
N PRO A 591 1.06 -9.36 5.98
CA PRO A 591 0.58 -10.08 4.81
C PRO A 591 -0.16 -9.14 3.86
N LEU A 592 0.20 -9.19 2.59
CA LEU A 592 -0.56 -8.57 1.51
C LEU A 592 -1.37 -9.64 0.77
N PRO A 593 -2.56 -9.27 0.26
CA PRO A 593 -3.28 -10.14 -0.65
C PRO A 593 -2.46 -10.37 -1.92
N ASP A 594 -2.52 -11.58 -2.47
CA ASP A 594 -1.91 -11.85 -3.77
C ASP A 594 -2.64 -11.06 -4.86
N LEU A 595 -1.97 -10.03 -5.37
CA LEU A 595 -2.47 -9.13 -6.41
C LEU A 595 -2.49 -9.80 -7.80
N SER A 596 -1.84 -10.95 -7.96
CA SER A 596 -1.85 -11.73 -9.20
C SER A 596 -3.14 -12.55 -9.36
N MET A 597 -3.87 -12.79 -8.27
CA MET A 597 -5.14 -13.50 -8.29
C MET A 597 -6.30 -12.59 -8.71
N PRO A 598 -6.91 -12.78 -9.90
CA PRO A 598 -8.02 -11.95 -10.36
C PRO A 598 -9.25 -12.11 -9.46
N GLY A 599 -9.93 -11.00 -9.16
CA GLY A 599 -11.31 -11.00 -8.64
C GLY A 599 -11.50 -11.02 -7.11
N LEU A 600 -10.50 -11.38 -6.30
CA LEU A 600 -10.64 -11.43 -4.82
C LEU A 600 -9.79 -10.40 -4.07
N ASN A 601 -8.75 -9.86 -4.72
CA ASN A 601 -7.71 -9.03 -4.10
C ASN A 601 -7.41 -7.74 -4.89
N LEU A 602 -8.27 -7.44 -5.86
CA LEU A 602 -8.08 -6.27 -6.71
C LEU A 602 -8.62 -5.02 -6.01
N PRO A 603 -8.04 -3.84 -6.29
CA PRO A 603 -8.63 -2.57 -5.90
C PRO A 603 -10.08 -2.51 -6.39
N ASP A 604 -10.98 -2.14 -5.50
CA ASP A 604 -12.43 -2.22 -5.71
C ASP A 604 -13.04 -0.95 -6.31
N GLY A 605 -12.23 0.07 -6.62
CA GLY A 605 -12.64 1.27 -7.34
C GLY A 605 -12.60 1.13 -8.86
N THR A 606 -13.08 2.16 -9.55
CA THR A 606 -13.03 2.22 -11.03
C THR A 606 -11.66 2.71 -11.49
N PRO A 607 -10.99 2.02 -12.44
CA PRO A 607 -9.73 2.48 -13.01
C PRO A 607 -9.86 3.86 -13.68
N GLN A 608 -8.97 4.78 -13.31
CA GLN A 608 -8.82 6.11 -13.87
C GLN A 608 -7.59 6.12 -14.79
N ASN A 609 -7.82 6.31 -16.10
CA ASN A 609 -6.77 6.30 -17.11
C ASN A 609 -6.31 7.72 -17.39
N TYR A 610 -5.00 7.92 -17.29
CA TYR A 610 -4.32 9.16 -17.65
C TYR A 610 -3.30 8.84 -18.73
N SER A 611 -3.19 9.71 -19.71
CA SER A 611 -2.26 9.52 -20.82
C SER A 611 -1.74 10.89 -21.24
N SER A 612 -0.49 10.90 -21.67
CA SER A 612 0.12 12.04 -22.34
C SER A 612 -0.52 12.39 -23.69
N GLY A 613 -1.40 11.53 -24.20
CA GLY A 613 -1.72 11.49 -25.62
C GLY A 613 -0.58 10.89 -26.43
N ASN A 614 -0.84 10.65 -27.71
CA ASN A 614 0.18 10.20 -28.65
C ASN A 614 1.11 11.39 -28.98
N PHE A 615 2.42 11.15 -28.95
CA PHE A 615 3.43 12.10 -29.39
C PHE A 615 4.33 11.44 -30.45
N THR A 616 4.81 12.21 -31.40
CA THR A 616 5.68 11.72 -32.48
C THR A 616 7.02 11.28 -31.91
N LEU A 617 7.52 10.10 -32.29
CA LEU A 617 8.84 9.65 -31.87
C LEU A 617 9.98 10.26 -32.70
N ASP A 618 9.71 10.82 -33.87
CA ASP A 618 10.76 11.35 -34.75
C ASP A 618 11.69 12.36 -34.11
N ASN A 619 11.14 13.36 -33.42
CA ASN A 619 11.96 14.39 -32.76
C ASN A 619 12.69 13.87 -31.50
N ILE A 620 12.43 12.63 -31.11
CA ILE A 620 13.01 11.97 -29.95
C ILE A 620 14.07 10.97 -30.40
N THR A 621 13.81 10.23 -31.47
CA THR A 621 14.64 9.09 -31.89
C THR A 621 15.50 9.36 -33.14
N ASN A 622 15.20 10.40 -33.93
CA ASN A 622 15.93 10.74 -35.16
C ASN A 622 16.70 12.05 -35.00
N CYS A 623 17.88 11.94 -34.39
CA CYS A 623 18.66 13.09 -33.95
C CYS A 623 19.88 13.31 -34.83
N SER A 624 20.04 14.53 -35.34
CA SER A 624 21.16 14.85 -36.22
C SER A 624 22.49 14.57 -35.54
N GLY A 625 23.34 13.79 -36.20
CA GLY A 625 24.62 13.31 -35.68
C GLY A 625 24.54 12.08 -34.78
N GLU A 626 23.36 11.49 -34.56
CA GLU A 626 23.18 10.28 -33.76
C GLU A 626 22.84 9.08 -34.66
N CYS A 627 23.50 7.96 -34.39
CA CYS A 627 23.27 6.70 -35.10
C CYS A 627 23.30 6.80 -36.63
N GLY A 628 24.13 7.70 -37.19
CA GLY A 628 24.21 7.93 -38.62
C GLY A 628 23.06 8.75 -39.22
N TYR A 629 22.21 9.40 -38.42
CA TYR A 629 21.18 10.34 -38.91
C TYR A 629 21.76 11.74 -39.18
N PRO A 630 21.37 12.44 -40.27
CA PRO A 630 20.59 11.90 -41.38
C PRO A 630 21.43 10.93 -42.22
N HIS A 631 20.85 9.78 -42.51
CA HIS A 631 21.32 8.76 -43.43
C HIS A 631 20.89 9.15 -44.86
N PRO A 632 21.68 8.86 -45.91
CA PRO A 632 21.27 9.13 -47.30
C PRO A 632 19.92 8.52 -47.71
N TRP A 633 19.52 7.44 -47.04
CA TRP A 633 18.25 6.73 -47.26
C TRP A 633 17.12 7.17 -46.30
N ASP A 634 17.40 8.11 -45.38
CA ASP A 634 16.37 8.69 -44.53
C ASP A 634 15.45 9.59 -45.38
N CYS A 635 14.22 9.12 -45.60
CA CYS A 635 13.17 9.98 -46.12
C CYS A 635 12.85 11.09 -45.12
N PRO A 636 12.36 12.27 -45.56
CA PRO A 636 11.53 13.14 -44.73
C PRO A 636 10.41 12.26 -44.14
N LEU A 637 10.56 11.94 -42.86
CA LEU A 637 10.07 10.72 -42.25
C LEU A 637 8.57 10.49 -42.45
N ASP A 638 8.22 9.37 -43.10
CA ASP A 638 6.88 8.76 -43.05
C ASP A 638 6.71 7.92 -41.76
N SER A 639 7.48 8.25 -40.72
CA SER A 639 7.43 7.57 -39.43
C SER A 639 6.11 7.92 -38.74
N GLN A 640 5.18 6.98 -38.81
CA GLN A 640 3.95 7.00 -38.03
C GLN A 640 4.19 6.51 -36.60
N ALA A 641 5.45 6.42 -36.17
CA ALA A 641 5.79 5.95 -34.85
C ALA A 641 5.38 6.99 -33.80
N VAL A 642 4.51 6.55 -32.91
CA VAL A 642 3.99 7.37 -31.82
C VAL A 642 4.28 6.73 -30.48
N GLY A 643 4.73 7.55 -29.54
CA GLY A 643 4.87 7.18 -28.14
C GLY A 643 3.63 7.56 -27.35
N ASN A 644 3.36 6.83 -26.27
CA ASN A 644 2.32 7.15 -25.32
C ASN A 644 2.77 6.78 -23.90
N ASP A 645 2.79 7.76 -23.01
CA ASP A 645 3.01 7.53 -21.58
C ASP A 645 1.65 7.53 -20.89
N SER A 646 1.39 6.51 -20.09
CA SER A 646 0.12 6.40 -19.38
C SER A 646 0.29 5.99 -17.93
N ALA A 647 -0.63 6.48 -17.10
CA ALA A 647 -0.79 6.07 -15.72
C ALA A 647 -2.24 5.59 -15.53
N VAL A 648 -2.41 4.42 -14.92
CA VAL A 648 -3.73 3.90 -14.57
C VAL A 648 -3.82 3.84 -13.05
N TRP A 649 -4.66 4.67 -12.47
CA TRP A 649 -4.93 4.68 -11.03
C TRP A 649 -6.23 3.95 -10.73
N THR A 650 -6.16 2.84 -10.01
CA THR A 650 -7.35 2.14 -9.53
C THR A 650 -7.42 2.30 -8.01
N PRO A 651 -8.23 3.24 -7.48
CA PRO A 651 -8.37 3.43 -6.05
C PRO A 651 -9.08 2.24 -5.40
N SER A 652 -8.96 2.12 -4.08
CA SER A 652 -9.60 1.07 -3.30
C SER A 652 -10.20 1.62 -2.00
N SER A 653 -11.20 0.94 -1.46
CA SER A 653 -11.86 1.29 -0.21
C SER A 653 -10.90 1.22 0.99
N GLY A 654 -9.78 0.51 0.90
CA GLY A 654 -8.92 0.17 2.03
C GLY A 654 -9.17 -1.23 2.57
N PHE A 655 -10.11 -1.98 1.97
CA PHE A 655 -10.29 -3.40 2.27
C PHE A 655 -9.00 -4.18 2.01
N ARG A 656 -8.73 -5.15 2.89
CA ARG A 656 -7.48 -5.90 3.03
C ARG A 656 -6.22 -5.04 2.97
N ASN A 657 -6.33 -3.83 3.52
CA ASN A 657 -5.25 -2.86 3.59
C ASN A 657 -4.75 -2.34 2.23
N ILE A 658 -5.47 -2.58 1.12
CA ILE A 658 -5.11 -2.01 -0.18
C ILE A 658 -5.84 -0.68 -0.35
N MET A 659 -5.09 0.41 -0.50
CA MET A 659 -5.63 1.76 -0.71
C MET A 659 -5.76 2.11 -2.20
N GLY A 660 -5.00 1.43 -3.06
CA GLY A 660 -5.12 1.52 -4.51
C GLY A 660 -3.89 1.00 -5.25
N VAL A 661 -4.00 0.90 -6.57
CA VAL A 661 -2.94 0.44 -7.46
C VAL A 661 -2.71 1.48 -8.55
N LEU A 662 -1.49 2.00 -8.62
CA LEU A 662 -1.00 2.87 -9.68
C LEU A 662 -0.16 2.06 -10.65
N LYS A 663 -0.57 1.95 -11.90
CA LYS A 663 0.21 1.33 -12.98
C LYS A 663 0.83 2.39 -13.85
N LEU A 664 2.13 2.34 -14.07
CA LEU A 664 2.85 3.25 -14.97
C LEU A 664 3.26 2.48 -16.22
N ARG A 665 2.97 3.03 -17.40
CA ARG A 665 3.19 2.34 -18.67
C ARG A 665 3.77 3.28 -19.71
N ASN A 666 4.76 2.81 -20.44
CA ASN A 666 5.20 3.40 -21.70
C ASN A 666 4.80 2.47 -22.86
N ARG A 667 4.36 3.07 -23.96
CA ARG A 667 4.00 2.38 -25.19
C ARG A 667 4.64 3.10 -26.36
N ALA A 668 5.03 2.33 -27.36
CA ALA A 668 5.32 2.80 -28.69
C ALA A 668 4.44 2.01 -29.66
N ASN A 669 3.96 2.66 -30.72
CA ASN A 669 3.11 2.05 -31.74
C ASN A 669 3.45 2.63 -33.11
N GLY A 670 3.08 1.92 -34.16
CA GLY A 670 3.36 2.31 -35.53
C GLY A 670 4.74 1.84 -35.96
N GLY A 671 5.42 2.63 -36.78
CA GLY A 671 6.73 2.31 -37.29
C GLY A 671 7.19 3.33 -38.32
N GLY A 672 8.40 3.12 -38.81
CA GLY A 672 9.00 3.90 -39.89
C GLY A 672 9.61 3.00 -40.93
N GLN A 673 9.64 3.48 -42.18
CA GLN A 673 10.34 2.83 -43.27
C GLN A 673 11.46 3.75 -43.76
N PHE A 674 12.68 3.20 -43.85
CA PHE A 674 13.88 3.88 -44.31
C PHE A 674 14.19 3.46 -45.74
N CYS A 675 13.33 3.78 -46.70
CA CYS A 675 13.46 3.29 -48.08
C CYS A 675 13.24 4.39 -49.12
N CYS A 676 13.99 5.49 -49.02
CA CYS A 676 13.96 6.50 -50.08
C CYS A 676 14.89 6.08 -51.22
N PRO A 677 14.42 5.72 -52.42
CA PRO A 677 15.31 5.56 -53.55
C PRO A 677 16.02 6.90 -53.86
N CYS A 678 17.36 6.87 -53.94
CA CYS A 678 18.18 7.99 -54.39
C CYS A 678 17.81 8.45 -55.80
#